data_AF-A0A8J6XCQ9-F1
#
_entry.id   AF-A0A8J6XCQ9-F1
#
_cell.length_a   1.000
_cell.length_b   1.000
_cell.length_c   1.000
_cell.angle_alpha   90.00
_cell.angle_beta   90.00
_cell.angle_gamma   90.00
#
_symmetry.space_group_name_H-M   'P 1'
#
loop_
_entity.id
_entity.type
_entity.pdbx_description
1 polymer ?
#
loop_
_entity_poly.entity_id
_entity_poly.type
_entity_poly.pdbx_seq_one_letter_code
_entity_poly.pdbx_strand_id
1 'polypeptide(L)'
;MSNGKNTNHSGLPKLELEDNQKASRSRNRSAPPSINLLSKLLQVITNLAAKIVTGLTQLSSQLSRSMKRGALITTLLTVTIIVGHSVSAQITALPPLNQVKVPEPDNLGDFIQNKVAAIALGKSLFWDMQLGSDGIQSCASCHFHAGADNRSKNQISPGLRDRNFTTGGGPNYQLTAADYPFHKLADPNNISSNVVSDSNDVTGSQGVFRSEFVDVVPGSDKDKVTPLEDDVFNVNGTNVRRVTPRNSPTVINAVFNFRNFWDGLAQNTFNGVNPLGLRDKNAFVLKATRPRRLEDVAISLNNSSLASQAVGPPLNALETASENLPIAPFRVEESETEDTVSVFNAQGQTVNNNADAERSTDANSTEQQLQASDSPRFRRIGRKLGKKLLSVQPLAKQIVAYDDSVLGSLSKSTARSPRPGLKKSYEALIEDAFKPEWWRSNIIIRIDPQTGKRTFLRKPQRRLSTIEYTLMEYNFSLFFGLAVQAYESTLVSANTPFDQFLAGNTNALTTQQQQGWNIFQNKGLCIGCHAGAELTQASVSSVAQRGRITRAPFGPRRPEDTGFFSIGVRPASEDPGLGGNDGIDGNDEFGNPQGNPLSEVRLAQQGTFQQLLGENPPTLNPPLSSTEPVTADGAFKTPGLRNVELTAPYFHNGGQLTLEQVVDFYNRGGDFGGLPVLNLTPEEKQSLVAFMKGLTDERVRFQRAPFDHPQLFVPNGHPGNQNSVTNDPNVQTQDGVRQATDALLEIPAVGRNGGNPLPNFLGATP
;
A
#
# COMPACT_ATOMS: atom_id res chain seq x y z
N MET A 1 30.58 -52.86 -14.48
CA MET A 1 30.54 -54.23 -15.04
C MET A 1 29.43 -54.22 -16.09
N SER A 2 29.77 -53.99 -17.37
CA SER A 2 30.03 -54.99 -18.45
C SER A 2 28.72 -55.66 -18.90
N ASN A 3 28.32 -55.79 -20.17
CA ASN A 3 28.83 -55.47 -21.53
C ASN A 3 27.59 -55.66 -22.47
N GLY A 4 27.37 -54.90 -23.56
CA GLY A 4 27.90 -55.10 -24.93
C GLY A 4 26.94 -55.98 -25.79
N LYS A 5 26.70 -55.87 -27.11
CA LYS A 5 27.17 -55.15 -28.33
C LYS A 5 26.08 -55.39 -29.43
N ASN A 6 25.92 -54.68 -30.57
CA ASN A 6 26.74 -54.70 -31.82
C ASN A 6 26.06 -53.76 -32.89
N THR A 7 26.75 -52.77 -33.50
CA THR A 7 27.36 -52.67 -34.88
C THR A 7 26.38 -52.43 -36.06
N ASN A 8 26.56 -51.49 -37.02
CA ASN A 8 27.67 -51.34 -38.00
C ASN A 8 27.64 -50.02 -38.86
N HIS A 9 28.84 -49.55 -39.29
CA HIS A 9 29.34 -48.95 -40.58
C HIS A 9 28.61 -47.81 -41.36
N SER A 10 29.24 -46.90 -42.15
CA SER A 10 30.64 -46.54 -42.54
C SER A 10 30.64 -45.35 -43.56
N GLY A 11 31.73 -44.55 -43.67
CA GLY A 11 32.19 -43.98 -44.96
C GLY A 11 32.58 -42.49 -45.02
N LEU A 12 33.89 -42.22 -45.15
CA LEU A 12 34.56 -41.02 -45.71
C LEU A 12 35.09 -41.38 -47.12
N PRO A 13 35.45 -40.43 -48.03
CA PRO A 13 36.85 -39.96 -48.08
C PRO A 13 37.13 -38.51 -48.62
N LYS A 14 38.25 -37.96 -48.10
CA LYS A 14 39.36 -37.16 -48.67
C LYS A 14 39.21 -36.20 -49.88
N LEU A 15 39.90 -35.04 -49.76
CA LEU A 15 40.83 -34.48 -50.76
C LEU A 15 41.91 -33.56 -50.10
N GLU A 16 43.15 -33.71 -50.57
CA GLU A 16 44.47 -33.10 -50.23
C GLU A 16 44.60 -31.64 -50.76
N LEU A 17 45.27 -30.68 -50.08
CA LEU A 17 46.72 -30.31 -50.08
C LEU A 17 47.25 -30.04 -51.52
N GLU A 18 47.88 -28.94 -51.96
CA GLU A 18 48.75 -27.85 -51.45
C GLU A 18 48.51 -26.60 -52.38
N ASP A 19 48.84 -25.35 -52.07
CA ASP A 19 50.21 -24.83 -52.18
C ASP A 19 50.42 -23.38 -51.65
N ASN A 20 51.71 -23.08 -51.51
CA ASN A 20 52.43 -22.05 -50.78
C ASN A 20 52.33 -20.57 -51.23
N GLN A 21 52.44 -19.68 -50.21
CA GLN A 21 53.48 -18.62 -50.04
C GLN A 21 53.04 -17.14 -49.84
N LYS A 22 53.19 -16.73 -48.56
CA LYS A 22 53.85 -15.54 -47.97
C LYS A 22 53.35 -14.08 -48.20
N ALA A 23 52.93 -13.53 -47.04
CA ALA A 23 53.43 -12.30 -46.39
C ALA A 23 52.81 -10.92 -46.73
N SER A 24 52.04 -10.36 -45.77
CA SER A 24 52.45 -9.21 -44.91
C SER A 24 51.26 -8.38 -44.38
N ARG A 25 51.34 -8.07 -43.08
CA ARG A 25 50.82 -6.91 -42.33
C ARG A 25 49.51 -6.20 -42.76
N SER A 26 48.54 -6.29 -41.84
CA SER A 26 47.53 -5.29 -41.42
C SER A 26 46.80 -4.45 -42.46
N ARG A 27 45.47 -4.64 -42.58
CA ARG A 27 44.51 -3.57 -42.93
C ARG A 27 43.12 -3.84 -42.38
N ASN A 28 42.61 -2.84 -41.66
CA ASN A 28 41.25 -2.62 -41.20
C ASN A 28 40.22 -2.69 -42.35
N ARG A 29 39.17 -3.52 -42.20
CA ARG A 29 37.82 -3.44 -42.80
C ARG A 29 36.91 -4.39 -41.99
N SER A 30 35.63 -4.19 -41.68
CA SER A 30 34.66 -3.09 -41.79
C SER A 30 33.41 -3.61 -41.04
N ALA A 31 32.81 -2.81 -40.15
CA ALA A 31 31.60 -3.16 -39.40
C ALA A 31 30.31 -3.07 -40.27
N PRO A 32 29.26 -3.88 -40.01
CA PRO A 32 27.97 -3.81 -40.71
C PRO A 32 27.02 -2.74 -40.14
N PRO A 33 25.92 -2.39 -40.85
CA PRO A 33 25.31 -1.05 -40.79
C PRO A 33 24.10 -0.97 -39.84
N SER A 34 24.22 -0.19 -38.76
CA SER A 34 23.07 0.21 -37.92
C SER A 34 23.14 1.66 -37.39
N ILE A 35 24.05 2.49 -37.92
CA ILE A 35 24.20 3.91 -37.54
C ILE A 35 23.49 4.87 -38.53
N ASN A 36 22.96 4.35 -39.63
CA ASN A 36 22.60 5.18 -40.79
C ASN A 36 21.16 5.73 -40.81
N LEU A 37 20.32 5.45 -39.79
CA LEU A 37 18.94 5.96 -39.75
C LEU A 37 18.82 7.29 -39.00
N LEU A 38 19.51 7.42 -37.85
CA LEU A 38 19.55 8.67 -37.08
C LEU A 38 20.31 9.77 -37.81
N SER A 39 21.43 9.45 -38.47
CA SER A 39 22.19 10.42 -39.27
C SER A 39 21.38 10.92 -40.47
N LYS A 40 20.65 10.02 -41.16
CA LYS A 40 19.77 10.39 -42.27
C LYS A 40 18.58 11.24 -41.80
N LEU A 41 17.98 10.93 -40.65
CA LEU A 41 16.89 11.73 -40.08
C LEU A 41 17.38 13.14 -39.71
N LEU A 42 18.55 13.24 -39.06
CA LEU A 42 19.17 14.51 -38.69
C LEU A 42 19.53 15.35 -39.92
N GLN A 43 19.97 14.71 -41.01
CA GLN A 43 20.34 15.35 -42.27
C GLN A 43 19.12 15.81 -43.08
N VAL A 44 17.99 15.08 -43.00
CA VAL A 44 16.71 15.52 -43.58
C VAL A 44 16.17 16.75 -42.85
N ILE A 45 16.25 16.77 -41.52
CA ILE A 45 15.80 17.91 -40.69
C ILE A 45 16.66 19.16 -40.95
N THR A 46 17.98 19.02 -41.04
CA THR A 46 18.88 20.15 -41.37
C THR A 46 18.67 20.69 -42.78
N ASN A 47 18.44 19.81 -43.77
CA ASN A 47 18.16 20.24 -45.14
C ASN A 47 16.79 20.92 -45.27
N LEU A 48 15.80 20.51 -44.49
CA LEU A 48 14.47 21.14 -44.46
C LEU A 48 14.54 22.54 -43.81
N ALA A 49 15.26 22.66 -42.70
CA ALA A 49 15.50 23.96 -42.05
C ALA A 49 16.26 24.93 -42.97
N ALA A 50 17.29 24.45 -43.69
CA ALA A 50 18.05 25.27 -44.63
C ALA A 50 17.19 25.79 -45.81
N LYS A 51 16.28 24.97 -46.35
CA LYS A 51 15.34 25.35 -47.42
C LYS A 51 14.30 26.38 -46.97
N ILE A 52 13.81 26.26 -45.74
CA ILE A 52 12.85 27.21 -45.15
C ILE A 52 13.52 28.57 -44.95
N VAL A 53 14.76 28.58 -44.46
CA VAL A 53 15.55 29.82 -44.27
C VAL A 53 15.86 30.49 -45.62
N THR A 54 16.23 29.72 -46.65
CA THR A 54 16.49 30.28 -47.99
C THR A 54 15.22 30.87 -48.64
N GLY A 55 14.07 30.20 -48.48
CA GLY A 55 12.78 30.70 -48.97
C GLY A 55 12.34 32.00 -48.29
N LEU A 56 12.57 32.13 -46.97
CA LEU A 56 12.27 33.36 -46.21
C LEU A 56 13.21 34.52 -46.60
N THR A 57 14.50 34.23 -46.87
CA THR A 57 15.43 35.27 -47.36
C THR A 57 15.07 35.77 -48.77
N GLN A 58 14.55 34.89 -49.65
CA GLN A 58 14.09 35.30 -50.98
C GLN A 58 12.81 36.15 -50.93
N LEU A 59 11.86 35.84 -50.04
CA LEU A 59 10.66 36.67 -49.85
C LEU A 59 11.00 38.08 -49.33
N SER A 60 12.05 38.23 -48.52
CA SER A 60 12.45 39.54 -47.99
C SER A 60 13.01 40.50 -49.05
N SER A 61 13.47 39.96 -50.19
CA SER A 61 14.11 40.74 -51.27
C SER A 61 13.12 41.45 -52.21
N GLN A 62 11.81 41.15 -52.13
CA GLN A 62 10.76 41.72 -52.98
C GLN A 62 9.95 42.86 -52.31
N LEU A 63 10.27 43.23 -51.06
CA LEU A 63 9.52 44.26 -50.33
C LEU A 63 10.11 45.67 -50.56
N SER A 64 9.24 46.62 -50.92
CA SER A 64 9.62 48.00 -51.25
C SER A 64 10.14 48.78 -50.03
N ARG A 65 10.96 49.81 -50.30
CA ARG A 65 11.74 50.55 -49.29
C ARG A 65 10.89 51.26 -48.21
N SER A 66 9.58 51.45 -48.39
CA SER A 66 8.73 52.13 -47.40
C SER A 66 8.23 51.24 -46.25
N MET A 67 8.35 49.91 -46.36
CA MET A 67 7.96 48.97 -45.29
C MET A 67 9.11 48.55 -44.36
N LYS A 68 10.30 49.15 -44.50
CA LYS A 68 11.53 48.71 -43.81
C LYS A 68 11.71 49.19 -42.36
N ARG A 69 10.75 49.93 -41.78
CA ARG A 69 10.85 50.39 -40.38
C ARG A 69 9.79 49.86 -39.41
N GLY A 70 8.79 49.11 -39.88
CA GLY A 70 7.69 48.61 -39.04
C GLY A 70 7.61 47.09 -38.85
N ALA A 71 8.25 46.30 -39.71
CA ALA A 71 8.00 44.84 -39.78
C ALA A 71 9.19 43.93 -39.41
N LEU A 72 10.34 44.48 -38.99
CA LEU A 72 11.54 43.68 -38.73
C LEU A 72 11.75 43.30 -37.25
N ILE A 73 10.95 43.83 -36.32
CA ILE A 73 11.12 43.58 -34.87
C ILE A 73 10.07 42.57 -34.35
N THR A 74 8.94 42.39 -35.03
CA THR A 74 7.83 41.55 -34.54
C THR A 74 7.87 40.10 -35.02
N THR A 75 8.58 39.79 -36.12
CA THR A 75 8.59 38.44 -36.72
C THR A 75 9.83 37.61 -36.35
N LEU A 76 10.93 38.24 -35.91
CA LEU A 76 12.13 37.52 -35.47
C LEU A 76 12.05 37.07 -33.99
N LEU A 77 11.26 37.77 -33.16
CA LEU A 77 10.98 37.39 -31.76
C LEU A 77 9.87 36.34 -31.64
N THR A 78 8.96 36.23 -32.61
CA THR A 78 7.88 35.23 -32.57
C THR A 78 8.29 33.85 -33.11
N VAL A 79 9.35 33.75 -33.92
CA VAL A 79 9.86 32.46 -34.43
C VAL A 79 10.97 31.86 -33.55
N THR A 80 11.67 32.66 -32.74
CA THR A 80 12.58 32.13 -31.70
C THR A 80 11.85 31.69 -30.43
N ILE A 81 10.66 32.22 -30.15
CA ILE A 81 9.86 31.82 -28.98
C ILE A 81 8.97 30.58 -29.27
N ILE A 82 8.57 30.35 -30.53
CA ILE A 82 7.72 29.20 -30.89
C ILE A 82 8.53 27.93 -31.24
N VAL A 83 9.82 28.04 -31.57
CA VAL A 83 10.70 26.86 -31.79
C VAL A 83 11.64 26.60 -30.60
N GLY A 84 11.72 27.51 -29.62
CA GLY A 84 12.59 27.41 -28.44
C GLY A 84 11.95 26.80 -27.18
N HIS A 85 10.65 26.49 -27.18
CA HIS A 85 9.97 25.77 -26.08
C HIS A 85 9.62 24.32 -26.43
N SER A 86 10.30 23.73 -27.42
CA SER A 86 10.63 22.31 -27.30
C SER A 86 11.68 22.24 -26.20
N VAL A 87 11.22 22.23 -24.96
CA VAL A 87 12.03 21.78 -23.83
C VAL A 87 12.48 20.38 -24.22
N SER A 88 13.68 20.27 -24.80
CA SER A 88 14.56 19.14 -24.56
C SER A 88 14.84 19.18 -23.07
N ALA A 89 13.83 18.79 -22.27
CA ALA A 89 14.13 18.03 -21.09
C ALA A 89 14.95 16.88 -21.66
N GLN A 90 16.25 16.87 -21.33
CA GLN A 90 17.02 15.66 -21.46
C GLN A 90 16.13 14.56 -20.89
N ILE A 91 15.61 13.69 -21.75
CA ILE A 91 14.94 12.47 -21.35
C ILE A 91 16.07 11.68 -20.69
N THR A 92 16.31 11.92 -19.40
CA THR A 92 16.98 10.95 -18.57
C THR A 92 16.14 9.69 -18.74
N ALA A 93 16.70 8.72 -19.47
CA ALA A 93 16.04 7.46 -19.72
C ALA A 93 15.57 6.90 -18.37
N LEU A 94 14.27 6.59 -18.25
CA LEU A 94 13.72 6.02 -17.04
C LEU A 94 14.48 4.71 -16.74
N PRO A 95 15.09 4.57 -15.54
CA PRO A 95 15.76 3.33 -15.21
C PRO A 95 14.74 2.20 -14.98
N PRO A 96 15.10 0.93 -15.21
CA PRO A 96 14.29 -0.21 -14.76
C PRO A 96 14.16 -0.23 -13.22
N LEU A 97 13.09 -0.82 -12.69
CA LEU A 97 12.82 -0.78 -11.24
C LEU A 97 13.92 -1.45 -10.41
N ASN A 98 14.63 -2.44 -10.97
CA ASN A 98 15.72 -3.14 -10.27
C ASN A 98 16.95 -2.25 -10.00
N GLN A 99 17.01 -1.04 -10.58
CA GLN A 99 18.02 -0.03 -10.31
C GLN A 99 17.56 1.00 -9.26
N VAL A 100 16.28 0.97 -8.84
CA VAL A 100 15.79 1.80 -7.75
C VAL A 100 16.12 1.13 -6.42
N LYS A 101 16.81 1.87 -5.54
CA LYS A 101 17.07 1.40 -4.18
C LYS A 101 15.75 1.33 -3.41
N VAL A 102 15.47 0.18 -2.80
CA VAL A 102 14.36 0.03 -1.85
C VAL A 102 14.56 1.02 -0.68
N PRO A 103 13.58 1.90 -0.40
CA PRO A 103 13.66 2.81 0.74
C PRO A 103 13.75 2.04 2.06
N GLU A 104 14.68 2.45 2.93
CA GLU A 104 14.85 1.87 4.26
C GLU A 104 15.05 2.98 5.30
N PRO A 105 14.68 2.75 6.56
CA PRO A 105 14.90 3.72 7.63
C PRO A 105 16.38 3.82 7.98
N ASP A 106 16.89 5.04 8.20
CA ASP A 106 18.31 5.26 8.47
C ASP A 106 18.76 4.65 9.82
N ASN A 107 17.85 4.60 10.79
CA ASN A 107 18.06 4.06 12.14
C ASN A 107 17.48 2.65 12.32
N LEU A 108 17.20 1.90 11.25
CA LEU A 108 16.64 0.54 11.35
C LEU A 108 17.51 -0.40 12.22
N GLY A 109 18.83 -0.20 12.15
CA GLY A 109 19.81 -0.95 12.94
C GLY A 109 19.70 -0.76 14.45
N ASP A 110 18.97 0.25 14.94
CA ASP A 110 18.70 0.44 16.38
C ASP A 110 17.67 -0.55 16.93
N PHE A 111 16.95 -1.24 16.05
CA PHE A 111 15.88 -2.17 16.40
C PHE A 111 16.18 -3.59 15.94
N ILE A 112 16.52 -3.74 14.66
CA ILE A 112 16.72 -5.04 14.02
C ILE A 112 18.19 -5.43 14.11
N GLN A 113 18.48 -6.55 14.75
CA GLN A 113 19.81 -7.16 14.78
C GLN A 113 20.01 -8.20 13.66
N ASN A 114 18.93 -8.81 13.17
CA ASN A 114 18.98 -9.79 12.09
C ASN A 114 17.80 -9.60 11.12
N LYS A 115 18.10 -9.02 9.94
CA LYS A 115 17.10 -8.72 8.91
C LYS A 115 16.47 -9.98 8.32
N VAL A 116 17.21 -11.09 8.18
CA VAL A 116 16.67 -12.36 7.65
C VAL A 116 15.64 -12.93 8.63
N ALA A 117 15.92 -12.87 9.93
CA ALA A 117 14.96 -13.29 10.94
C ALA A 117 13.74 -12.35 10.99
N ALA A 118 13.93 -11.04 10.82
CA ALA A 118 12.82 -10.08 10.73
C ALA A 118 11.91 -10.35 9.52
N ILE A 119 12.47 -10.68 8.35
CA ILE A 119 11.71 -11.09 7.15
C ILE A 119 10.92 -12.38 7.43
N ALA A 120 11.52 -13.37 8.09
CA ALA A 120 10.83 -14.60 8.44
C ALA A 120 9.68 -14.36 9.43
N LEU A 121 9.90 -13.54 10.46
CA LEU A 121 8.85 -13.12 11.38
C LEU A 121 7.73 -12.37 10.64
N GLY A 122 8.08 -11.45 9.75
CA GLY A 122 7.13 -10.67 8.96
C GLY A 122 6.25 -11.53 8.07
N LYS A 123 6.86 -12.46 7.31
CA LYS A 123 6.11 -13.41 6.48
C LYS A 123 5.22 -14.31 7.33
N SER A 124 5.67 -14.69 8.54
CA SER A 124 4.84 -15.47 9.46
C SER A 124 3.60 -14.68 9.89
N LEU A 125 3.79 -13.44 10.37
CA LEU A 125 2.70 -12.60 10.88
C LEU A 125 1.72 -12.16 9.78
N PHE A 126 2.21 -11.79 8.60
CA PHE A 126 1.37 -11.34 7.49
C PHE A 126 0.38 -12.43 7.04
N TRP A 127 0.81 -13.69 7.06
CA TRP A 127 0.02 -14.82 6.61
C TRP A 127 -0.78 -15.49 7.73
N ASP A 128 -0.48 -15.29 9.01
CA ASP A 128 -1.10 -16.06 10.10
C ASP A 128 -2.59 -15.72 10.32
N MET A 129 -3.48 -16.69 10.08
CA MET A 129 -4.92 -16.55 10.31
C MET A 129 -5.26 -16.34 11.79
N GLN A 130 -4.36 -16.69 12.70
CA GLN A 130 -4.53 -16.46 14.14
C GLN A 130 -4.41 -14.98 14.52
N LEU A 131 -4.03 -14.11 13.58
CA LEU A 131 -4.00 -12.65 13.76
C LEU A 131 -5.39 -12.10 14.11
N GLY A 132 -6.40 -12.41 13.29
CA GLY A 132 -7.74 -11.88 13.45
C GLY A 132 -8.43 -12.34 14.73
N SER A 133 -9.33 -11.50 15.26
CA SER A 133 -10.09 -11.78 16.48
C SER A 133 -10.91 -13.07 16.38
N ASP A 134 -11.33 -13.46 15.18
CA ASP A 134 -12.06 -14.70 14.91
C ASP A 134 -11.16 -15.92 14.63
N GLY A 135 -9.83 -15.73 14.58
CA GLY A 135 -8.82 -16.72 14.23
C GLY A 135 -8.88 -17.20 12.77
N ILE A 136 -9.53 -16.44 11.88
CA ILE A 136 -9.66 -16.77 10.45
C ILE A 136 -8.98 -15.70 9.60
N GLN A 137 -9.10 -14.42 9.97
CA GLN A 137 -8.56 -13.32 9.18
C GLN A 137 -7.06 -13.05 9.42
N SER A 138 -6.36 -12.70 8.34
CA SER A 138 -4.96 -12.27 8.32
C SER A 138 -4.78 -11.11 7.34
N CYS A 139 -3.61 -10.46 7.31
CA CYS A 139 -3.31 -9.50 6.24
C CYS A 139 -3.41 -10.17 4.85
N ALA A 140 -2.92 -11.40 4.73
CA ALA A 140 -2.98 -12.16 3.49
C ALA A 140 -4.41 -12.46 3.01
N SER A 141 -5.42 -12.49 3.89
CA SER A 141 -6.82 -12.75 3.50
C SER A 141 -7.35 -11.75 2.48
N CYS A 142 -6.84 -10.51 2.50
CA CYS A 142 -7.19 -9.44 1.55
C CYS A 142 -6.14 -9.22 0.45
N HIS A 143 -5.00 -9.93 0.51
CA HIS A 143 -3.82 -9.64 -0.31
C HIS A 143 -3.17 -10.89 -0.95
N PHE A 144 -3.84 -12.03 -0.94
CA PHE A 144 -3.27 -13.30 -1.42
C PHE A 144 -3.10 -13.38 -2.95
N HIS A 145 -3.80 -12.54 -3.71
CA HIS A 145 -3.83 -12.62 -5.18
C HIS A 145 -3.04 -11.46 -5.81
N ALA A 146 -1.77 -11.69 -6.18
CA ALA A 146 -0.87 -10.62 -6.66
C ALA A 146 -0.82 -9.40 -5.73
N GLY A 147 -0.98 -9.63 -4.42
CA GLY A 147 -1.04 -8.58 -3.41
C GLY A 147 -2.41 -7.93 -3.23
N ALA A 148 -3.46 -8.37 -3.92
CA ALA A 148 -4.82 -7.83 -3.88
C ALA A 148 -5.86 -8.93 -3.55
N ASP A 149 -7.14 -8.58 -3.61
CA ASP A 149 -8.28 -9.48 -3.39
C ASP A 149 -9.05 -9.70 -4.69
N ASN A 150 -9.13 -10.94 -5.15
CA ASN A 150 -9.86 -11.31 -6.37
C ASN A 150 -11.13 -12.12 -6.10
N ARG A 151 -11.63 -12.14 -4.86
CA ARG A 151 -12.88 -12.81 -4.52
C ARG A 151 -14.06 -12.02 -5.05
N SER A 152 -15.17 -12.70 -5.31
CA SER A 152 -16.41 -12.10 -5.88
C SER A 152 -17.65 -12.31 -5.01
N LYS A 153 -17.56 -13.13 -3.97
CA LYS A 153 -18.69 -13.51 -3.12
C LYS A 153 -18.59 -12.77 -1.80
N ASN A 154 -19.67 -12.09 -1.40
CA ASN A 154 -19.71 -11.24 -0.20
C ASN A 154 -18.64 -10.15 -0.21
N GLN A 155 -18.45 -9.46 -1.34
CA GLN A 155 -17.41 -8.44 -1.49
C GLN A 155 -17.96 -7.03 -1.70
N ILE A 156 -19.24 -6.82 -1.45
CA ILE A 156 -19.85 -5.49 -1.60
C ILE A 156 -19.96 -4.82 -0.24
N SER A 157 -19.59 -3.54 -0.21
CA SER A 157 -19.84 -2.58 0.87
C SER A 157 -20.67 -1.43 0.31
N PRO A 158 -21.66 -0.88 1.05
CA PRO A 158 -22.38 0.32 0.64
C PRO A 158 -21.52 1.60 0.74
N GLY A 159 -20.24 1.49 1.10
CA GLY A 159 -19.30 2.60 1.20
C GLY A 159 -19.29 3.27 2.58
N LEU A 160 -18.72 4.47 2.66
CA LEU A 160 -18.46 5.17 3.93
C LEU A 160 -19.67 5.93 4.50
N ARG A 161 -20.65 6.28 3.64
CA ARG A 161 -21.73 7.22 3.98
C ARG A 161 -23.13 6.69 3.71
N ASP A 162 -23.24 5.46 3.22
CA ASP A 162 -24.50 4.78 2.95
C ASP A 162 -24.57 3.49 3.78
N ARG A 163 -25.79 2.99 3.98
CA ARG A 163 -26.08 1.71 4.61
C ARG A 163 -26.85 0.76 3.67
N ASN A 164 -27.23 1.24 2.48
CA ASN A 164 -28.03 0.50 1.51
C ASN A 164 -27.17 -0.04 0.38
N PHE A 165 -27.38 -1.31 0.04
CA PHE A 165 -26.69 -1.97 -1.07
C PHE A 165 -27.42 -1.70 -2.38
N THR A 166 -26.72 -1.11 -3.35
CA THR A 166 -27.27 -0.87 -4.69
C THR A 166 -27.00 -2.07 -5.61
N THR A 167 -25.79 -2.62 -5.57
CA THR A 167 -25.34 -3.76 -6.35
C THR A 167 -25.79 -5.07 -5.71
N GLY A 168 -26.58 -5.86 -6.43
CA GLY A 168 -27.05 -7.18 -5.97
C GLY A 168 -28.11 -7.15 -4.85
N GLY A 169 -28.36 -5.99 -4.24
CA GLY A 169 -29.44 -5.72 -3.29
C GLY A 169 -29.18 -6.14 -1.84
N GLY A 170 -27.98 -6.60 -1.50
CA GLY A 170 -27.62 -6.96 -0.12
C GLY A 170 -26.25 -7.61 0.01
N PRO A 171 -25.78 -7.84 1.26
CA PRO A 171 -24.50 -8.49 1.49
C PRO A 171 -24.57 -9.97 1.08
N ASN A 172 -23.45 -10.67 1.04
CA ASN A 172 -23.34 -12.05 0.54
C ASN A 172 -23.79 -12.26 -0.92
N TYR A 173 -23.97 -11.19 -1.69
CA TYR A 173 -24.18 -11.29 -3.13
C TYR A 173 -22.96 -11.89 -3.85
N GLN A 174 -23.22 -12.59 -4.96
CA GLN A 174 -22.20 -13.16 -5.84
C GLN A 174 -22.06 -12.23 -7.05
N LEU A 175 -20.97 -11.46 -7.09
CA LEU A 175 -20.69 -10.56 -8.20
C LEU A 175 -20.48 -11.33 -9.50
N THR A 176 -20.88 -10.70 -10.60
CA THR A 176 -20.79 -11.18 -11.96
C THR A 176 -20.21 -10.09 -12.85
N ALA A 177 -19.81 -10.46 -14.08
CA ALA A 177 -19.29 -9.48 -15.02
C ALA A 177 -20.33 -8.41 -15.42
N ALA A 178 -21.62 -8.70 -15.30
CA ALA A 178 -22.71 -7.79 -15.67
C ALA A 178 -22.90 -6.63 -14.67
N ASP A 179 -22.40 -6.79 -13.44
CA ASP A 179 -22.45 -5.76 -12.40
C ASP A 179 -21.48 -4.61 -12.67
N TYR A 180 -20.54 -4.79 -13.61
CA TYR A 180 -19.52 -3.82 -13.96
C TYR A 180 -19.79 -3.12 -15.30
N PRO A 181 -19.38 -1.85 -15.45
CA PRO A 181 -18.84 -0.99 -14.41
C PRO A 181 -19.95 -0.47 -13.47
N PHE A 182 -19.58 -0.08 -12.24
CA PHE A 182 -20.55 0.47 -11.28
C PHE A 182 -21.19 1.77 -11.75
N HIS A 183 -20.45 2.61 -12.48
CA HIS A 183 -20.99 3.73 -13.23
C HIS A 183 -20.99 3.39 -14.72
N LYS A 184 -22.15 3.02 -15.26
CA LYS A 184 -22.31 2.55 -16.63
C LYS A 184 -23.00 3.59 -17.48
N LEU A 185 -22.30 4.02 -18.53
CA LEU A 185 -22.78 4.98 -19.50
C LEU A 185 -23.28 4.28 -20.78
N ALA A 186 -24.26 4.88 -21.45
CA ALA A 186 -24.77 4.39 -22.73
C ALA A 186 -23.70 4.49 -23.83
N ASP A 187 -22.88 5.55 -23.79
CA ASP A 187 -21.64 5.65 -24.56
C ASP A 187 -20.45 5.75 -23.58
N PRO A 188 -19.59 4.71 -23.48
CA PRO A 188 -18.47 4.70 -22.54
C PRO A 188 -17.40 5.77 -22.82
N ASN A 189 -17.47 6.47 -23.97
CA ASN A 189 -16.55 7.54 -24.35
C ASN A 189 -17.04 8.94 -24.03
N ASN A 190 -18.31 9.08 -23.64
CA ASN A 190 -18.94 10.36 -23.47
C ASN A 190 -19.52 10.46 -22.06
N ILE A 191 -18.83 11.22 -21.21
CA ILE A 191 -19.24 11.52 -19.83
C ILE A 191 -20.64 12.15 -19.74
N SER A 192 -21.11 12.83 -20.79
CA SER A 192 -22.44 13.43 -20.84
C SER A 192 -23.51 12.52 -21.44
N SER A 193 -23.18 11.26 -21.75
CA SER A 193 -24.17 10.29 -22.23
C SER A 193 -25.07 9.81 -21.10
N ASN A 194 -26.21 9.22 -21.47
CA ASN A 194 -27.17 8.73 -20.49
C ASN A 194 -26.55 7.66 -19.58
N VAL A 195 -26.78 7.77 -18.27
CA VAL A 195 -26.41 6.75 -17.30
C VAL A 195 -27.38 5.57 -17.42
N VAL A 196 -26.84 4.38 -17.69
CA VAL A 196 -27.58 3.11 -17.79
C VAL A 196 -27.78 2.50 -16.41
N SER A 197 -26.75 2.54 -15.57
CA SER A 197 -26.79 2.13 -14.17
C SER A 197 -25.72 2.89 -13.38
N ASP A 198 -26.01 3.19 -12.11
CA ASP A 198 -25.07 3.80 -11.18
C ASP A 198 -25.12 3.08 -9.84
N SER A 199 -23.95 2.90 -9.22
CA SER A 199 -23.81 2.34 -7.89
C SER A 199 -22.68 3.07 -7.16
N ASN A 200 -22.94 3.50 -5.93
CA ASN A 200 -21.97 4.02 -4.98
C ASN A 200 -21.31 2.91 -4.14
N ASP A 201 -21.74 1.66 -4.32
CA ASP A 201 -21.16 0.51 -3.65
C ASP A 201 -19.67 0.34 -4.00
N VAL A 202 -18.98 -0.41 -3.16
CA VAL A 202 -17.55 -0.70 -3.28
C VAL A 202 -17.32 -2.20 -3.29
N THR A 203 -16.55 -2.69 -4.27
CA THR A 203 -15.97 -4.03 -4.18
C THR A 203 -14.77 -3.98 -3.25
N GLY A 204 -14.98 -4.39 -2.00
CA GLY A 204 -13.99 -4.39 -0.93
C GLY A 204 -13.45 -5.78 -0.61
N SER A 205 -12.90 -5.91 0.60
CA SER A 205 -12.44 -7.18 1.15
C SER A 205 -13.25 -7.56 2.39
N GLN A 206 -13.65 -8.83 2.46
CA GLN A 206 -14.25 -9.42 3.66
C GLN A 206 -13.28 -9.39 4.83
N GLY A 207 -13.76 -8.89 5.96
CA GLY A 207 -13.09 -8.99 7.24
C GLY A 207 -13.88 -9.84 8.23
N VAL A 208 -14.09 -9.34 9.46
CA VAL A 208 -14.68 -10.13 10.55
C VAL A 208 -16.18 -9.84 10.77
N PHE A 209 -16.86 -10.76 11.45
CA PHE A 209 -18.21 -10.51 11.96
C PHE A 209 -18.20 -9.41 13.02
N ARG A 210 -19.31 -8.67 13.10
CA ARG A 210 -19.49 -7.67 14.13
C ARG A 210 -19.51 -8.28 15.53
N SER A 211 -18.62 -7.80 16.39
CA SER A 211 -18.46 -8.27 17.76
C SER A 211 -17.74 -7.23 18.62
N GLU A 212 -17.99 -7.26 19.92
CA GLU A 212 -17.27 -6.50 20.93
C GLU A 212 -16.14 -7.35 21.52
N PHE A 213 -14.94 -6.78 21.62
CA PHE A 213 -13.81 -7.42 22.27
C PHE A 213 -14.03 -7.48 23.79
N VAL A 214 -13.82 -8.65 24.39
CA VAL A 214 -13.88 -8.85 25.85
C VAL A 214 -12.48 -9.01 26.44
N ASP A 215 -11.73 -10.01 25.97
CA ASP A 215 -10.34 -10.25 26.37
C ASP A 215 -9.64 -11.19 25.37
N VAL A 216 -8.36 -11.44 25.56
CA VAL A 216 -7.68 -12.58 24.93
C VAL A 216 -7.69 -13.78 25.85
N VAL A 217 -7.64 -14.98 25.26
CA VAL A 217 -7.44 -16.24 25.99
C VAL A 217 -6.06 -16.77 25.59
N PRO A 218 -5.02 -16.62 26.44
CA PRO A 218 -3.69 -17.14 26.11
C PRO A 218 -3.74 -18.63 25.76
N GLY A 219 -3.19 -18.98 24.60
CA GLY A 219 -3.22 -20.32 23.99
C GLY A 219 -4.38 -20.54 23.01
N SER A 220 -5.29 -19.58 22.84
CA SER A 220 -6.36 -19.61 21.84
C SER A 220 -5.96 -18.84 20.58
N ASP A 221 -6.41 -19.34 19.42
CA ASP A 221 -6.30 -18.66 18.13
C ASP A 221 -7.35 -17.56 17.94
N LYS A 222 -8.31 -17.42 18.87
CA LYS A 222 -9.39 -16.43 18.83
C LYS A 222 -9.37 -15.54 20.05
N ASP A 223 -9.92 -14.35 19.88
CA ASP A 223 -10.23 -13.46 21.00
C ASP A 223 -11.49 -13.95 21.70
N LYS A 224 -11.63 -13.61 22.98
CA LYS A 224 -12.91 -13.70 23.69
C LYS A 224 -13.71 -12.46 23.30
N VAL A 225 -14.88 -12.68 22.72
CA VAL A 225 -15.72 -11.61 22.17
C VAL A 225 -17.19 -11.84 22.53
N THR A 226 -17.97 -10.77 22.48
CA THR A 226 -19.43 -10.81 22.52
C THR A 226 -19.94 -10.42 21.13
N PRO A 227 -20.56 -11.33 20.35
CA PRO A 227 -21.14 -10.97 19.06
C PRO A 227 -22.22 -9.89 19.20
N LEU A 228 -22.27 -8.97 18.24
CA LEU A 228 -23.24 -7.87 18.20
C LEU A 228 -24.06 -7.96 16.92
N GLU A 229 -25.35 -7.60 16.98
CA GLU A 229 -26.18 -7.45 15.77
C GLU A 229 -25.57 -6.44 14.80
N ASP A 230 -25.65 -6.71 13.49
CA ASP A 230 -25.16 -5.82 12.45
C ASP A 230 -26.32 -5.37 11.55
N ASP A 231 -26.69 -4.08 11.61
CA ASP A 231 -27.80 -3.54 10.81
C ASP A 231 -27.52 -3.57 9.30
N VAL A 232 -26.26 -3.59 8.88
CA VAL A 232 -25.83 -3.45 7.48
C VAL A 232 -25.45 -4.81 6.91
N PHE A 233 -24.57 -5.52 7.60
CA PHE A 233 -24.05 -6.82 7.16
C PHE A 233 -24.83 -7.97 7.81
N ASN A 234 -26.13 -8.05 7.52
CA ASN A 234 -26.97 -9.20 7.87
C ASN A 234 -27.87 -9.64 6.71
N VAL A 235 -28.30 -10.90 6.76
CA VAL A 235 -29.32 -11.47 5.88
C VAL A 235 -30.43 -12.05 6.75
N ASN A 236 -31.61 -11.42 6.74
CA ASN A 236 -32.78 -11.80 7.57
C ASN A 236 -32.47 -11.91 9.08
N GLY A 237 -31.67 -10.98 9.61
CA GLY A 237 -31.27 -10.96 11.01
C GLY A 237 -30.26 -12.04 11.39
N THR A 238 -29.49 -12.53 10.42
CA THR A 238 -28.29 -13.34 10.63
C THR A 238 -27.10 -12.56 10.10
N ASN A 239 -26.14 -12.25 10.97
CA ASN A 239 -24.94 -11.52 10.58
C ASN A 239 -24.12 -12.30 9.55
N VAL A 240 -23.58 -11.58 8.58
CA VAL A 240 -22.57 -12.04 7.63
C VAL A 240 -21.26 -11.28 7.89
N ARG A 241 -20.17 -11.68 7.25
CA ARG A 241 -18.89 -10.96 7.39
C ARG A 241 -19.00 -9.55 6.80
N ARG A 242 -18.43 -8.58 7.53
CA ARG A 242 -18.34 -7.19 7.08
C ARG A 242 -17.35 -7.05 5.93
N VAL A 243 -17.55 -6.02 5.10
CA VAL A 243 -16.71 -5.73 3.93
C VAL A 243 -16.15 -4.33 4.04
N THR A 244 -14.85 -4.16 3.76
CA THR A 244 -14.18 -2.86 3.79
C THR A 244 -14.82 -1.87 2.81
N PRO A 245 -14.93 -0.58 3.17
CA PRO A 245 -15.55 0.45 2.33
C PRO A 245 -14.60 0.97 1.23
N ARG A 246 -13.43 0.34 1.05
CA ARG A 246 -12.48 0.56 -0.03
C ARG A 246 -11.91 -0.79 -0.47
N ASN A 247 -11.64 -0.88 -1.77
CA ASN A 247 -10.90 -1.99 -2.37
C ASN A 247 -9.47 -2.06 -1.82
N SER A 248 -8.96 -3.26 -1.61
CA SER A 248 -7.60 -3.47 -1.09
C SER A 248 -6.54 -3.16 -2.18
N PRO A 249 -5.63 -2.19 -1.98
CA PRO A 249 -4.55 -1.95 -2.93
C PRO A 249 -3.53 -3.09 -2.91
N THR A 250 -2.78 -3.27 -4.01
CA THR A 250 -1.70 -4.28 -4.02
C THR A 250 -0.58 -3.94 -3.02
N VAL A 251 -0.11 -4.95 -2.28
CA VAL A 251 1.09 -4.84 -1.43
C VAL A 251 2.41 -5.00 -2.19
N ILE A 252 2.39 -5.46 -3.44
CA ILE A 252 3.60 -5.62 -4.25
C ILE A 252 4.11 -4.25 -4.66
N ASN A 253 5.42 -4.02 -4.49
CA ASN A 253 6.09 -2.72 -4.64
C ASN A 253 5.61 -1.61 -3.67
N ALA A 254 4.76 -1.92 -2.68
CA ALA A 254 4.23 -0.90 -1.78
C ALA A 254 5.32 -0.23 -0.90
N VAL A 255 6.49 -0.85 -0.77
CA VAL A 255 7.68 -0.29 -0.11
C VAL A 255 8.16 1.02 -0.72
N PHE A 256 7.85 1.27 -2.00
CA PHE A 256 8.24 2.51 -2.65
C PHE A 256 7.29 3.67 -2.32
N ASN A 257 6.10 3.42 -1.76
CA ASN A 257 5.13 4.47 -1.46
C ASN A 257 5.58 5.31 -0.26
N PHE A 258 5.50 6.64 -0.40
CA PHE A 258 5.80 7.57 0.70
C PHE A 258 4.74 7.49 1.82
N ARG A 259 3.45 7.41 1.48
CA ARG A 259 2.36 7.08 2.40
C ARG A 259 1.57 5.91 1.85
N ASN A 260 1.07 5.03 2.70
CA ASN A 260 0.21 3.90 2.30
C ASN A 260 -1.25 4.15 2.67
N PHE A 261 -2.12 3.20 2.32
CA PHE A 261 -3.58 3.35 2.17
C PHE A 261 -3.99 4.30 1.05
N TRP A 262 -5.23 4.17 0.58
CA TRP A 262 -5.77 4.96 -0.52
C TRP A 262 -5.88 6.45 -0.17
N ASP A 263 -6.22 6.77 1.07
CA ASP A 263 -6.36 8.13 1.61
C ASP A 263 -5.07 8.70 2.21
N GLY A 264 -4.00 7.92 2.29
CA GLY A 264 -2.71 8.35 2.83
C GLY A 264 -2.63 8.33 4.36
N LEU A 265 -3.53 7.64 5.05
CA LEU A 265 -3.53 7.53 6.51
C LEU A 265 -2.21 6.94 7.07
N ALA A 266 -1.64 5.92 6.44
CA ALA A 266 -0.40 5.29 6.89
C ALA A 266 0.83 6.15 6.56
N GLN A 267 1.35 6.85 7.58
CA GLN A 267 2.41 7.84 7.45
C GLN A 267 3.78 7.24 7.12
N ASN A 268 4.61 7.99 6.38
CA ASN A 268 6.00 7.65 6.07
C ASN A 268 6.85 7.38 7.32
N THR A 269 6.57 8.09 8.42
CA THR A 269 7.30 7.93 9.67
C THR A 269 6.52 6.99 10.59
N PHE A 270 7.08 5.83 10.91
CA PHE A 270 6.48 4.91 11.86
C PHE A 270 6.84 5.27 13.30
N ASN A 271 5.85 5.23 14.19
CA ASN A 271 6.00 5.60 15.60
C ASN A 271 6.09 4.40 16.55
N GLY A 272 6.21 3.17 16.03
CA GLY A 272 6.27 1.93 16.81
C GLY A 272 4.92 1.44 17.34
N VAL A 273 3.87 2.26 17.23
CA VAL A 273 2.57 2.00 17.83
C VAL A 273 1.50 1.88 16.79
N ASN A 274 1.24 2.89 15.94
CA ASN A 274 0.06 2.99 15.06
C ASN A 274 0.35 3.65 13.70
N PRO A 275 -0.64 3.69 12.77
CA PRO A 275 -0.43 4.21 11.42
C PRO A 275 -0.16 5.71 11.32
N LEU A 276 -0.43 6.48 12.39
CA LEU A 276 -0.49 7.94 12.37
C LEU A 276 0.88 8.62 12.46
N GLY A 277 1.93 7.84 12.73
CA GLY A 277 3.30 8.37 12.79
C GLY A 277 3.44 9.52 13.78
N LEU A 278 4.06 10.62 13.34
CA LEU A 278 4.32 11.80 14.17
C LEU A 278 3.05 12.59 14.57
N ARG A 279 1.91 12.29 13.95
CA ARG A 279 0.62 12.92 14.29
C ARG A 279 0.11 12.48 15.66
N ASP A 280 0.44 11.25 16.09
CA ASP A 280 0.20 10.80 17.46
C ASP A 280 1.39 11.13 18.37
N LYS A 281 1.35 12.29 19.02
CA LYS A 281 2.39 12.72 19.98
C LYS A 281 2.48 11.86 21.23
N ASN A 282 1.44 11.09 21.51
CA ASN A 282 1.42 10.22 22.68
C ASN A 282 2.07 8.87 22.35
N ALA A 283 2.44 8.56 21.09
CA ALA A 283 3.01 7.28 20.68
C ALA A 283 4.38 7.02 21.32
N PHE A 284 4.49 5.92 22.06
CA PHE A 284 5.76 5.50 22.66
C PHE A 284 5.77 3.99 22.88
N VAL A 285 6.98 3.44 22.96
CA VAL A 285 7.29 2.06 23.35
C VAL A 285 8.16 2.08 24.62
N LEU A 286 8.44 0.91 25.19
CA LEU A 286 9.33 0.80 26.34
C LEU A 286 10.70 0.26 25.94
N LYS A 287 11.77 0.81 26.51
CA LYS A 287 13.15 0.31 26.33
C LYS A 287 13.72 -0.15 27.66
N ALA A 288 14.29 -1.35 27.69
CA ALA A 288 15.07 -1.85 28.81
C ALA A 288 16.52 -1.36 28.70
N THR A 289 16.84 -0.25 29.37
CA THR A 289 18.24 0.21 29.49
C THR A 289 19.08 -0.76 30.32
N ARG A 290 18.44 -1.46 31.26
CA ARG A 290 18.93 -2.68 31.95
C ARG A 290 17.74 -3.60 32.21
N PRO A 291 17.94 -4.90 32.50
CA PRO A 291 16.83 -5.83 32.77
C PRO A 291 15.91 -5.42 33.94
N ARG A 292 16.30 -4.46 34.79
CA ARG A 292 15.50 -3.94 35.91
C ARG A 292 15.21 -2.43 35.79
N ARG A 293 15.33 -1.85 34.60
CA ARG A 293 15.04 -0.43 34.36
C ARG A 293 14.41 -0.27 32.99
N LEU A 294 13.19 0.25 32.97
CA LEU A 294 12.47 0.60 31.74
C LEU A 294 12.45 2.12 31.57
N GLU A 295 12.28 2.54 30.33
CA GLU A 295 12.19 3.93 29.90
C GLU A 295 11.14 4.05 28.79
N ASP A 296 10.32 5.10 28.82
CA ASP A 296 9.44 5.45 27.71
C ASP A 296 10.25 6.10 26.59
N VAL A 297 10.14 5.55 25.38
CA VAL A 297 10.86 6.04 24.21
C VAL A 297 9.88 6.31 23.07
N ALA A 298 9.88 7.54 22.58
CA ALA A 298 9.20 7.91 21.35
C ALA A 298 10.03 7.40 20.16
N ILE A 299 9.37 6.70 19.23
CA ILE A 299 10.02 6.11 18.07
C ILE A 299 9.70 6.95 16.83
N SER A 300 10.70 7.09 15.96
CA SER A 300 10.56 7.74 14.66
C SER A 300 11.45 7.02 13.66
N LEU A 301 10.84 6.29 12.74
CA LEU A 301 11.54 5.66 11.60
C LEU A 301 10.96 6.21 10.31
N ASN A 302 11.76 6.97 9.55
CA ASN A 302 11.41 7.39 8.19
C ASN A 302 11.31 6.19 7.23
N ASN A 303 10.77 6.39 6.03
CA ASN A 303 10.66 5.34 4.99
C ASN A 303 10.00 4.06 5.53
N SER A 304 9.02 4.23 6.42
CA SER A 304 8.35 3.16 7.16
C SER A 304 6.83 3.20 7.03
N SER A 305 6.32 3.68 5.89
CA SER A 305 4.89 3.67 5.58
C SER A 305 4.28 2.27 5.61
N LEU A 306 5.05 1.23 5.29
CA LEU A 306 4.63 -0.17 5.41
C LEU A 306 4.46 -0.60 6.86
N ALA A 307 5.38 -0.25 7.77
CA ALA A 307 5.18 -0.56 9.19
C ALA A 307 3.97 0.17 9.77
N SER A 308 3.77 1.43 9.37
CA SER A 308 2.55 2.20 9.70
C SER A 308 1.29 1.53 9.17
N GLN A 309 1.29 1.06 7.92
CA GLN A 309 0.16 0.35 7.30
C GLN A 309 -0.12 -0.98 8.01
N ALA A 310 0.91 -1.78 8.26
CA ALA A 310 0.79 -3.14 8.78
C ALA A 310 0.05 -3.20 10.12
N VAL A 311 0.27 -2.19 10.98
CA VAL A 311 -0.38 -2.14 12.30
C VAL A 311 -1.82 -1.61 12.26
N GLY A 312 -2.31 -1.12 11.12
CA GLY A 312 -3.69 -0.62 10.94
C GLY A 312 -4.75 -1.74 11.02
N PRO A 313 -4.70 -2.77 10.17
CA PRO A 313 -5.72 -3.82 10.15
C PRO A 313 -5.95 -4.54 11.49
N PRO A 314 -4.93 -4.84 12.31
CA PRO A 314 -5.11 -5.39 13.66
C PRO A 314 -5.81 -4.48 14.67
N LEU A 315 -6.09 -3.22 14.30
CA LEU A 315 -6.96 -2.30 15.05
C LEU A 315 -8.34 -2.11 14.44
N ASN A 316 -8.51 -2.52 13.20
CA ASN A 316 -9.69 -2.17 12.44
C ASN A 316 -10.76 -3.24 12.68
N ALA A 317 -11.89 -2.80 13.24
CA ALA A 317 -13.00 -3.67 13.55
C ALA A 317 -13.60 -4.31 12.29
N LEU A 318 -13.49 -3.66 11.13
CA LEU A 318 -13.91 -4.27 9.87
C LEU A 318 -12.98 -5.37 9.44
N GLU A 319 -11.68 -5.13 9.48
CA GLU A 319 -10.69 -5.96 8.80
C GLU A 319 -10.38 -7.23 9.59
N THR A 320 -9.81 -7.08 10.80
CA THR A 320 -9.31 -8.22 11.58
C THR A 320 -9.64 -8.16 13.07
N ALA A 321 -10.03 -7.01 13.61
CA ALA A 321 -10.27 -6.84 15.04
C ALA A 321 -11.75 -6.86 15.41
N SER A 322 -12.08 -7.07 16.68
CA SER A 322 -13.41 -6.76 17.25
C SER A 322 -13.49 -5.29 17.68
N GLU A 323 -14.72 -4.78 17.84
CA GLU A 323 -14.99 -3.42 18.34
C GLU A 323 -14.50 -3.26 19.80
N ASN A 324 -14.26 -2.02 20.22
CA ASN A 324 -13.88 -1.67 21.60
C ASN A 324 -12.62 -2.38 22.13
N LEU A 325 -11.55 -2.48 21.33
CA LEU A 325 -10.24 -2.80 21.88
C LEU A 325 -9.91 -1.80 23.01
N PRO A 326 -9.67 -2.25 24.25
CA PRO A 326 -9.62 -1.37 25.41
C PRO A 326 -8.52 -0.32 25.25
N ILE A 327 -8.96 0.92 25.38
CA ILE A 327 -8.16 2.13 25.45
C ILE A 327 -8.31 2.66 26.86
N ALA A 328 -7.24 3.14 27.43
CA ALA A 328 -7.44 4.19 28.40
C ALA A 328 -6.30 5.23 28.41
N PRO A 329 -6.63 6.49 28.75
CA PRO A 329 -5.72 7.64 28.71
C PRO A 329 -4.63 7.55 29.77
N PHE A 330 -3.48 8.19 29.53
CA PHE A 330 -2.37 8.18 30.46
C PHE A 330 -2.59 9.16 31.62
N ARG A 331 -2.81 8.66 32.84
CA ARG A 331 -2.40 9.36 34.06
C ARG A 331 -1.61 8.39 34.94
N VAL A 332 -0.32 8.68 35.11
CA VAL A 332 0.55 7.99 36.06
C VAL A 332 0.24 8.60 37.42
N GLU A 333 -0.18 7.76 38.36
CA GLU A 333 -0.22 8.12 39.78
C GLU A 333 0.56 7.04 40.53
N GLU A 334 1.56 7.46 41.28
CA GLU A 334 2.38 6.55 42.06
C GLU A 334 1.52 5.86 43.14
N SER A 335 1.80 4.59 43.40
CA SER A 335 1.32 3.89 44.60
C SER A 335 2.55 3.25 45.24
N GLU A 336 2.94 3.81 46.37
CA GLU A 336 3.95 3.23 47.26
C GLU A 336 3.31 2.05 48.00
N THR A 337 3.48 0.86 47.43
CA THR A 337 3.43 -0.42 48.18
C THR A 337 4.60 -1.27 47.70
N GLU A 338 5.10 -2.17 48.56
CA GLU A 338 6.45 -2.76 48.55
C GLU A 338 6.89 -3.53 47.28
N ASP A 339 6.06 -3.60 46.22
CA ASP A 339 6.32 -4.34 44.97
C ASP A 339 6.47 -3.47 43.71
N THR A 340 6.41 -2.14 43.80
CA THR A 340 6.50 -1.23 42.64
C THR A 340 7.95 -0.81 42.32
N VAL A 341 8.26 -0.60 41.04
CA VAL A 341 9.60 -0.17 40.56
C VAL A 341 9.49 1.18 39.82
N SER A 342 10.38 2.14 40.13
CA SER A 342 10.41 3.46 39.49
C SER A 342 10.85 3.40 38.02
N VAL A 343 10.23 4.23 37.18
CA VAL A 343 10.55 4.41 35.75
C VAL A 343 11.17 5.78 35.51
N PHE A 344 12.05 5.85 34.52
CA PHE A 344 12.82 7.06 34.21
C PHE A 344 12.57 7.49 32.77
N ASN A 345 12.67 8.80 32.49
CA ASN A 345 12.67 9.32 31.13
C ASN A 345 14.05 9.21 30.46
N ALA A 346 14.12 9.60 29.18
CA ALA A 346 15.36 9.61 28.38
C ALA A 346 16.48 10.51 28.93
N GLN A 347 16.14 11.45 29.81
CA GLN A 347 17.06 12.34 30.50
C GLN A 347 17.51 11.79 31.86
N GLY A 348 17.06 10.57 32.22
CA GLY A 348 17.45 9.89 33.46
C GLY A 348 16.71 10.35 34.72
N GLN A 349 15.66 11.17 34.58
CA GLN A 349 14.84 11.65 35.69
C GLN A 349 13.72 10.65 35.99
N THR A 350 13.38 10.46 37.27
CA THR A 350 12.14 9.78 37.66
C THR A 350 10.95 10.51 37.04
N VAL A 351 10.00 9.78 36.47
CA VAL A 351 8.83 10.37 35.80
C VAL A 351 7.87 10.98 36.85
N ASN A 352 8.14 12.22 37.26
CA ASN A 352 7.26 13.09 38.04
C ASN A 352 6.90 14.31 37.18
N ASN A 353 5.63 14.44 36.81
CA ASN A 353 5.18 15.56 35.96
C ASN A 353 4.39 16.58 36.78
N ASN A 354 5.10 17.51 37.44
CA ASN A 354 4.57 18.83 37.78
C ASN A 354 5.59 19.87 37.32
N ALA A 355 5.35 20.45 36.15
CA ALA A 355 5.94 21.72 35.74
C ALA A 355 5.09 22.29 34.61
N ASP A 356 4.07 23.07 35.00
CA ASP A 356 3.65 24.31 34.33
C ASP A 356 2.61 25.01 35.21
N ALA A 357 3.09 25.73 36.23
CA ALA A 357 2.43 26.93 36.79
C ALA A 357 3.23 27.48 37.98
N GLU A 358 4.23 28.32 37.73
CA GLU A 358 4.60 29.36 38.69
C GLU A 358 4.80 30.70 37.96
N ARG A 359 3.75 31.54 37.95
CA ARG A 359 3.88 32.94 38.35
C ARG A 359 2.53 33.62 38.60
N SER A 360 2.53 34.41 39.66
CA SER A 360 1.59 35.47 40.04
C SER A 360 0.44 35.08 40.98
N THR A 361 0.74 35.30 42.26
CA THR A 361 -0.19 35.70 43.31
C THR A 361 -1.15 36.79 42.81
N ASP A 362 -2.45 36.58 42.92
CA ASP A 362 -3.38 37.53 43.55
C ASP A 362 -4.77 36.91 43.74
N ALA A 363 -5.33 37.18 44.91
CA ALA A 363 -6.61 36.69 45.39
C ALA A 363 -7.78 37.47 44.79
N ASN A 364 -8.74 36.79 44.16
CA ASN A 364 -10.18 36.94 44.43
C ASN A 364 -11.07 36.14 43.47
N SER A 365 -12.14 35.61 44.07
CA SER A 365 -13.47 35.40 43.50
C SER A 365 -13.78 34.14 42.66
N THR A 366 -14.78 33.43 43.20
CA THR A 366 -15.82 32.61 42.56
C THR A 366 -15.47 31.18 42.12
N GLU A 367 -15.95 30.24 42.93
CA GLU A 367 -16.24 28.86 42.54
C GLU A 367 -17.08 28.83 41.25
N GLN A 368 -16.46 28.42 40.15
CA GLN A 368 -17.15 27.71 39.08
C GLN A 368 -16.60 26.28 39.05
N GLN A 369 -17.48 25.33 39.36
CA GLN A 369 -17.27 23.92 39.08
C GLN A 369 -16.93 23.74 37.59
N LEU A 370 -15.65 23.57 37.29
CA LEU A 370 -15.20 23.00 36.03
C LEU A 370 -15.55 21.51 36.06
N GLN A 371 -16.65 21.18 35.37
CA GLN A 371 -16.98 19.83 34.99
C GLN A 371 -15.76 19.21 34.29
N ALA A 372 -15.39 18.00 34.69
CA ALA A 372 -14.37 17.20 34.03
C ALA A 372 -14.71 17.08 32.55
N SER A 373 -14.00 17.81 31.69
CA SER A 373 -14.15 17.71 30.25
C SER A 373 -13.66 16.34 29.81
N ASP A 374 -14.55 15.56 29.21
CA ASP A 374 -14.27 14.30 28.52
C ASP A 374 -13.04 14.45 27.62
N SER A 375 -11.92 13.86 28.04
CA SER A 375 -10.72 13.76 27.21
C SER A 375 -10.85 12.54 26.28
N PRO A 376 -10.62 12.69 24.96
CA PRO A 376 -10.86 11.62 23.99
C PRO A 376 -9.94 10.42 24.19
N ARG A 377 -10.51 9.22 23.93
CA ARG A 377 -9.91 7.90 24.19
C ARG A 377 -9.06 7.45 22.98
N PHE A 378 -7.73 7.45 23.10
CA PHE A 378 -6.78 6.98 22.06
C PHE A 378 -6.74 5.45 21.79
N ARG A 379 -7.16 4.98 20.61
CA ARG A 379 -7.04 3.57 20.15
C ARG A 379 -5.56 3.17 20.00
N ARG A 380 -4.98 2.48 21.01
CA ARG A 380 -3.60 1.97 20.98
C ARG A 380 -3.56 0.46 20.83
N ILE A 381 -2.59 -0.01 20.05
CA ILE A 381 -2.53 -1.28 19.31
C ILE A 381 -2.34 -2.49 20.20
N GLY A 382 -3.37 -2.72 21.02
CA GLY A 382 -3.70 -3.93 21.71
C GLY A 382 -2.48 -4.73 22.11
N ARG A 383 -1.84 -4.37 23.23
CA ARG A 383 -0.83 -5.23 23.91
C ARG A 383 -1.36 -6.66 24.11
N LYS A 384 -2.69 -6.79 24.12
CA LYS A 384 -3.48 -8.02 24.03
C LYS A 384 -3.15 -8.88 22.80
N LEU A 385 -2.91 -8.30 21.63
CA LEU A 385 -2.47 -9.03 20.44
C LEU A 385 -1.14 -9.75 20.68
N GLY A 386 -0.17 -9.07 21.30
CA GLY A 386 1.08 -9.72 21.74
C GLY A 386 0.82 -10.86 22.73
N LYS A 387 -0.05 -10.64 23.72
CA LYS A 387 -0.48 -11.70 24.66
C LYS A 387 -1.06 -12.93 23.97
N LYS A 388 -1.85 -12.73 22.92
CA LYS A 388 -2.44 -13.80 22.13
C LYS A 388 -1.39 -14.48 21.27
N LEU A 389 -0.76 -13.75 20.36
CA LEU A 389 0.10 -14.34 19.34
C LEU A 389 1.32 -15.03 19.94
N LEU A 390 1.97 -14.45 20.95
CA LEU A 390 3.11 -15.10 21.60
C LEU A 390 2.74 -16.42 22.30
N SER A 391 1.47 -16.58 22.67
CA SER A 391 1.00 -17.81 23.32
C SER A 391 0.59 -18.94 22.36
N VAL A 392 0.59 -18.69 21.05
CA VAL A 392 0.26 -19.69 20.02
C VAL A 392 1.45 -20.00 19.14
N GLN A 393 1.37 -21.14 18.45
CA GLN A 393 2.40 -21.53 17.49
C GLN A 393 2.20 -20.75 16.17
N PRO A 394 3.24 -20.10 15.62
CA PRO A 394 3.16 -19.47 14.30
C PRO A 394 2.64 -20.40 13.21
N LEU A 395 1.68 -19.90 12.43
CA LEU A 395 1.06 -20.58 11.29
C LEU A 395 0.45 -21.95 11.62
N ALA A 396 0.00 -22.17 12.86
CA ALA A 396 -0.49 -23.47 13.33
C ALA A 396 -1.68 -24.02 12.55
N LYS A 397 -2.37 -23.15 11.80
CA LYS A 397 -3.54 -23.50 10.98
C LYS A 397 -3.18 -23.76 9.51
N GLN A 398 -1.93 -23.50 9.11
CA GLN A 398 -1.54 -23.41 7.71
C GLN A 398 -0.29 -24.22 7.42
N ILE A 399 -0.30 -24.91 6.28
CA ILE A 399 0.88 -25.56 5.74
C ILE A 399 1.83 -24.51 5.17
N VAL A 400 3.12 -24.62 5.50
CA VAL A 400 4.20 -23.90 4.81
C VAL A 400 4.94 -24.90 3.94
N ALA A 401 5.15 -24.58 2.67
CA ALA A 401 5.91 -25.45 1.77
C ALA A 401 7.33 -25.67 2.33
N TYR A 402 7.84 -26.90 2.25
CA TYR A 402 9.17 -27.22 2.79
C TYR A 402 10.29 -26.49 2.04
N ASP A 403 10.03 -26.08 0.80
CA ASP A 403 10.90 -25.31 -0.07
C ASP A 403 10.46 -23.85 -0.22
N ASP A 404 9.59 -23.32 0.66
CA ASP A 404 9.32 -21.89 0.77
C ASP A 404 10.66 -21.11 0.85
N SER A 405 10.74 -19.98 0.19
CA SER A 405 11.97 -19.21 0.01
C SER A 405 12.48 -18.57 1.30
N VAL A 406 11.58 -18.30 2.25
CA VAL A 406 11.86 -17.63 3.52
C VAL A 406 11.66 -18.59 4.70
N LEU A 407 10.51 -19.27 4.74
CA LEU A 407 10.06 -20.08 5.86
C LEU A 407 10.37 -21.57 5.71
N GLY A 408 10.89 -22.03 4.57
CA GLY A 408 11.07 -23.46 4.30
C GLY A 408 11.91 -24.19 5.36
N SER A 409 12.98 -23.56 5.84
CA SER A 409 13.82 -24.12 6.92
C SER A 409 13.11 -24.19 8.28
N LEU A 410 12.19 -23.25 8.53
CA LEU A 410 11.41 -23.14 9.75
C LEU A 410 10.13 -23.99 9.69
N SER A 411 9.66 -24.37 8.51
CA SER A 411 8.44 -25.16 8.31
C SER A 411 8.50 -26.50 9.04
N LYS A 412 7.38 -26.94 9.61
CA LYS A 412 7.21 -28.32 10.10
C LYS A 412 7.00 -29.32 8.95
N SER A 413 6.67 -28.85 7.75
CA SER A 413 6.52 -29.69 6.57
C SER A 413 7.84 -30.29 6.13
N THR A 414 7.75 -31.45 5.49
CA THR A 414 8.81 -32.08 4.70
C THR A 414 8.30 -32.32 3.28
N ALA A 415 9.18 -32.64 2.35
CA ALA A 415 8.81 -32.94 0.96
C ALA A 415 7.74 -34.03 0.79
N ARG A 416 7.59 -34.93 1.77
CA ARG A 416 6.63 -36.06 1.72
C ARG A 416 5.53 -35.98 2.77
N SER A 417 5.60 -35.04 3.70
CA SER A 417 4.64 -34.91 4.80
C SER A 417 4.42 -33.43 5.08
N PRO A 418 3.41 -32.81 4.45
CA PRO A 418 3.01 -31.45 4.78
C PRO A 418 2.46 -31.43 6.21
N ARG A 419 2.91 -30.46 7.02
CA ARG A 419 2.47 -30.29 8.41
C ARG A 419 2.29 -28.81 8.69
N PRO A 420 1.20 -28.41 9.36
CA PRO A 420 0.98 -27.01 9.64
C PRO A 420 1.95 -26.46 10.71
N GLY A 421 2.20 -25.17 10.62
CA GLY A 421 2.99 -24.41 11.58
C GLY A 421 4.51 -24.46 11.40
N LEU A 422 5.18 -23.60 12.16
CA LEU A 422 6.63 -23.50 12.20
C LEU A 422 7.24 -24.28 13.37
N LYS A 423 8.56 -24.51 13.31
CA LYS A 423 9.37 -25.14 14.36
C LYS A 423 9.73 -24.18 15.51
N LYS A 424 9.62 -22.87 15.29
CA LYS A 424 9.94 -21.80 16.26
C LYS A 424 8.67 -21.13 16.78
N SER A 425 8.68 -20.65 18.02
CA SER A 425 7.64 -19.76 18.55
C SER A 425 7.84 -18.32 18.08
N TYR A 426 6.84 -17.46 18.28
CA TYR A 426 6.99 -16.04 17.99
C TYR A 426 8.03 -15.37 18.87
N GLU A 427 8.17 -15.76 20.15
CA GLU A 427 9.22 -15.21 21.02
C GLU A 427 10.60 -15.49 20.44
N ALA A 428 10.87 -16.74 20.04
CA ALA A 428 12.15 -17.11 19.43
C ALA A 428 12.42 -16.31 18.14
N LEU A 429 11.40 -16.09 17.31
CA LEU A 429 11.53 -15.29 16.09
C LEU A 429 11.83 -13.81 16.39
N ILE A 430 11.21 -13.25 17.44
CA ILE A 430 11.47 -11.88 17.89
C ILE A 430 12.88 -11.77 18.49
N GLU A 431 13.29 -12.72 19.32
CA GLU A 431 14.63 -12.77 19.93
C GLU A 431 15.73 -12.89 18.87
N ASP A 432 15.49 -13.65 17.79
CA ASP A 432 16.42 -13.72 16.66
C ASP A 432 16.51 -12.38 15.92
N ALA A 433 15.36 -11.71 15.69
CA ALA A 433 15.25 -10.55 14.82
C ALA A 433 15.63 -9.22 15.48
N PHE A 434 15.29 -9.01 16.76
CA PHE A 434 15.33 -7.71 17.41
C PHE A 434 16.33 -7.64 18.57
N LYS A 435 16.90 -6.45 18.77
CA LYS A 435 17.85 -6.20 19.85
C LYS A 435 17.21 -6.40 21.25
N PRO A 436 17.94 -6.98 22.22
CA PRO A 436 17.39 -7.34 23.54
C PRO A 436 16.75 -6.21 24.33
N GLU A 437 17.22 -4.97 24.22
CA GLU A 437 16.66 -3.81 24.92
C GLU A 437 15.18 -3.56 24.62
N TRP A 438 14.63 -4.11 23.53
CA TRP A 438 13.23 -3.93 23.17
C TRP A 438 12.29 -5.02 23.70
N TRP A 439 12.82 -6.16 24.19
CA TRP A 439 11.99 -7.29 24.64
C TRP A 439 12.44 -7.91 25.98
N ARG A 440 13.69 -7.70 26.40
CA ARG A 440 14.31 -8.37 27.56
C ARG A 440 14.23 -7.53 28.83
N SER A 441 13.21 -7.79 29.66
CA SER A 441 13.07 -7.17 30.98
C SER A 441 12.59 -8.17 32.05
N ASN A 442 13.02 -7.95 33.30
CA ASN A 442 12.49 -8.60 34.49
C ASN A 442 11.33 -7.81 35.13
N ILE A 443 10.98 -6.66 34.56
CA ILE A 443 9.84 -5.84 34.94
C ILE A 443 8.63 -6.23 34.10
N ILE A 444 7.50 -6.41 34.77
CA ILE A 444 6.19 -6.63 34.19
C ILE A 444 5.41 -5.32 34.22
N ILE A 445 4.70 -5.03 33.14
CA ILE A 445 3.88 -3.85 33.00
C ILE A 445 2.44 -4.28 33.22
N ARG A 446 1.83 -3.92 34.35
CA ARG A 446 0.39 -4.07 34.55
C ARG A 446 -0.32 -2.82 34.09
N ILE A 447 -1.40 -2.99 33.34
CA ILE A 447 -2.25 -1.88 32.86
C ILE A 447 -3.63 -2.03 33.44
N ASP A 448 -4.11 -0.98 34.09
CA ASP A 448 -5.50 -0.89 34.50
C ASP A 448 -6.40 -0.79 33.26
N PRO A 449 -7.38 -1.69 33.08
CA PRO A 449 -8.20 -1.72 31.86
C PRO A 449 -9.21 -0.57 31.76
N GLN A 450 -9.53 0.12 32.87
CA GLN A 450 -10.48 1.23 32.89
C GLN A 450 -9.77 2.57 32.67
N THR A 451 -8.61 2.72 33.31
CA THR A 451 -7.88 4.00 33.39
C THR A 451 -6.61 4.02 32.57
N GLY A 452 -6.09 2.87 32.12
CA GLY A 452 -4.91 2.80 31.23
C GLY A 452 -3.60 3.05 31.95
N LYS A 453 -3.69 3.34 33.25
CA LYS A 453 -2.59 3.55 34.17
C LYS A 453 -1.68 2.33 34.18
N ARG A 454 -0.38 2.59 34.09
CA ARG A 454 0.66 1.57 34.13
C ARG A 454 1.22 1.45 35.54
N THR A 455 1.42 0.22 35.98
CA THR A 455 2.19 -0.12 37.18
C THR A 455 3.28 -1.10 36.81
N PHE A 456 4.47 -0.90 37.38
CA PHE A 456 5.65 -1.68 37.05
C PHE A 456 5.97 -2.62 38.20
N LEU A 457 5.91 -3.92 37.93
CA LEU A 457 5.99 -4.98 38.91
C LEU A 457 7.27 -5.80 38.67
N ARG A 458 7.84 -6.34 39.74
CA ARG A 458 8.78 -7.46 39.57
C ARG A 458 8.04 -8.66 38.98
N LYS A 459 8.73 -9.46 38.14
CA LYS A 459 8.13 -10.67 37.56
C LYS A 459 7.62 -11.61 38.67
N PRO A 460 6.31 -11.87 38.75
CA PRO A 460 5.76 -12.71 39.80
C PRO A 460 6.05 -14.19 39.54
N GLN A 461 6.05 -15.01 40.59
CA GLN A 461 6.20 -16.48 40.49
C GLN A 461 4.90 -17.21 40.07
N ARG A 462 3.96 -16.48 39.45
CA ARG A 462 2.72 -17.02 38.90
C ARG A 462 2.61 -16.67 37.41
N ARG A 463 1.65 -17.30 36.72
CA ARG A 463 1.29 -16.87 35.36
C ARG A 463 0.81 -15.41 35.40
N LEU A 464 1.20 -14.66 34.39
CA LEU A 464 0.75 -13.27 34.22
C LEU A 464 -0.74 -13.28 33.88
N SER A 465 -1.48 -12.32 34.44
CA SER A 465 -2.86 -12.09 34.01
C SER A 465 -2.88 -11.46 32.62
N THR A 466 -4.05 -11.36 32.01
CA THR A 466 -4.21 -10.75 30.68
C THR A 466 -3.94 -9.24 30.69
N ILE A 467 -3.87 -8.60 31.86
CA ILE A 467 -3.55 -7.18 32.04
C ILE A 467 -2.09 -6.93 32.44
N GLU A 468 -1.28 -7.98 32.56
CA GLU A 468 0.12 -7.94 32.95
C GLU A 468 1.03 -8.40 31.81
N TYR A 469 1.85 -7.51 31.28
CA TYR A 469 2.62 -7.72 30.07
C TYR A 469 4.11 -7.82 30.39
N THR A 470 4.78 -8.78 29.75
CA THR A 470 6.22 -8.72 29.51
C THR A 470 6.54 -7.52 28.61
N LEU A 471 7.81 -7.12 28.56
CA LEU A 471 8.24 -6.07 27.65
C LEU A 471 7.97 -6.45 26.18
N MET A 472 8.16 -7.73 25.82
CA MET A 472 7.92 -8.23 24.47
C MET A 472 6.44 -8.08 24.05
N GLU A 473 5.50 -8.47 24.92
CA GLU A 473 4.06 -8.33 24.66
C GLU A 473 3.64 -6.86 24.60
N TYR A 474 4.23 -6.01 25.47
CA TYR A 474 3.93 -4.59 25.51
C TYR A 474 4.35 -3.88 24.21
N ASN A 475 5.53 -4.22 23.69
CA ASN A 475 6.10 -3.63 22.46
C ASN A 475 5.69 -4.37 21.18
N PHE A 476 4.70 -5.27 21.23
CA PHE A 476 4.42 -6.16 20.11
C PHE A 476 4.12 -5.43 18.79
N SER A 477 3.46 -4.26 18.84
CA SER A 477 3.22 -3.41 17.66
C SER A 477 4.49 -2.99 16.94
N LEU A 478 5.58 -2.72 17.67
CA LEU A 478 6.88 -2.37 17.10
C LEU A 478 7.45 -3.54 16.30
N PHE A 479 7.41 -4.74 16.88
CA PHE A 479 7.90 -5.95 16.22
C PHE A 479 7.06 -6.31 15.02
N PHE A 480 5.73 -6.23 15.15
CA PHE A 480 4.79 -6.50 14.09
C PHE A 480 5.03 -5.57 12.88
N GLY A 481 4.99 -4.25 13.10
CA GLY A 481 5.15 -3.27 12.02
C GLY A 481 6.50 -3.42 11.30
N LEU A 482 7.61 -3.48 12.05
CA LEU A 482 8.94 -3.58 11.45
C LEU A 482 9.20 -4.93 10.75
N ALA A 483 8.69 -6.03 11.31
CA ALA A 483 8.84 -7.35 10.68
C ALA A 483 8.02 -7.45 9.39
N VAL A 484 6.75 -7.02 9.40
CA VAL A 484 5.91 -7.02 8.20
C VAL A 484 6.49 -6.10 7.13
N GLN A 485 6.95 -4.89 7.48
CA GLN A 485 7.70 -4.04 6.56
C GLN A 485 8.93 -4.72 5.99
N ALA A 486 9.71 -5.43 6.81
CA ALA A 486 10.88 -6.16 6.33
C ALA A 486 10.48 -7.22 5.31
N TYR A 487 9.39 -7.96 5.53
CA TYR A 487 8.86 -8.91 4.56
C TYR A 487 8.35 -8.24 3.28
N GLU A 488 7.46 -7.25 3.39
CA GLU A 488 6.88 -6.56 2.25
C GLU A 488 7.93 -5.81 1.41
N SER A 489 9.03 -5.37 2.02
CA SER A 489 10.18 -4.79 1.30
C SER A 489 10.86 -5.76 0.32
N THR A 490 10.62 -7.06 0.47
CA THR A 490 11.10 -8.10 -0.47
C THR A 490 10.18 -8.30 -1.66
N LEU A 491 8.92 -7.84 -1.60
CA LEU A 491 7.89 -8.06 -2.61
C LEU A 491 8.04 -7.07 -3.78
N VAL A 492 9.19 -7.13 -4.47
CA VAL A 492 9.54 -6.21 -5.56
C VAL A 492 9.45 -6.89 -6.94
N SER A 493 8.52 -6.43 -7.78
CA SER A 493 8.28 -6.93 -9.14
C SER A 493 9.06 -6.13 -10.21
N ALA A 494 10.37 -6.28 -10.17
CA ALA A 494 11.32 -5.55 -11.01
C ALA A 494 11.89 -6.35 -12.20
N ASN A 495 11.16 -7.35 -12.70
CA ASN A 495 11.52 -8.12 -13.90
C ASN A 495 10.34 -8.28 -14.87
N THR A 496 9.64 -7.18 -15.14
CA THR A 496 8.59 -7.14 -16.16
C THR A 496 9.21 -7.06 -17.57
N PRO A 497 8.46 -7.39 -18.64
CA PRO A 497 8.87 -7.06 -20.01
C PRO A 497 9.26 -5.59 -20.18
N PHE A 498 8.57 -4.67 -19.50
CA PHE A 498 8.94 -3.25 -19.48
C PHE A 498 10.28 -2.96 -18.81
N ASP A 499 10.62 -3.62 -17.69
CA ASP A 499 11.96 -3.48 -17.08
C ASP A 499 13.07 -3.96 -18.02
N GLN A 500 12.85 -5.10 -18.68
CA GLN A 500 13.81 -5.65 -19.64
C GLN A 500 14.00 -4.70 -20.83
N PHE A 501 12.91 -4.09 -21.29
CA PHE A 501 12.95 -3.06 -22.32
C PHE A 501 13.76 -1.83 -21.88
N LEU A 502 13.52 -1.30 -20.68
CA LEU A 502 14.30 -0.19 -20.12
C LEU A 502 15.78 -0.56 -19.88
N ALA A 503 16.07 -1.83 -19.59
CA ALA A 503 17.44 -2.36 -19.48
C ALA A 503 18.14 -2.58 -20.82
N GLY A 504 17.48 -2.30 -21.95
CA GLY A 504 18.05 -2.36 -23.30
C GLY A 504 17.64 -3.56 -24.15
N ASN A 505 16.83 -4.50 -23.63
CA ASN A 505 16.23 -5.56 -24.45
C ASN A 505 15.01 -5.03 -25.21
N THR A 506 15.23 -4.40 -26.36
CA THR A 506 14.18 -3.76 -27.16
C THR A 506 13.10 -4.72 -27.68
N ASN A 507 13.35 -6.04 -27.64
CA ASN A 507 12.41 -7.08 -28.05
C ASN A 507 11.54 -7.61 -26.90
N ALA A 508 11.76 -7.15 -25.67
CA ALA A 508 10.96 -7.57 -24.52
C ALA A 508 9.50 -7.10 -24.62
N LEU A 509 9.26 -5.94 -25.23
CA LEU A 509 7.92 -5.46 -25.57
C LEU A 509 7.59 -5.73 -27.04
N THR A 510 6.36 -6.14 -27.30
CA THR A 510 5.82 -6.22 -28.66
C THR A 510 5.70 -4.82 -29.29
N THR A 511 5.57 -4.74 -30.61
CA THR A 511 5.36 -3.47 -31.32
C THR A 511 4.14 -2.71 -30.79
N GLN A 512 3.04 -3.42 -30.50
CA GLN A 512 1.82 -2.83 -29.96
C GLN A 512 2.03 -2.30 -28.53
N GLN A 513 2.80 -3.01 -27.71
CA GLN A 513 3.17 -2.54 -26.37
C GLN A 513 4.05 -1.29 -26.42
N GLN A 514 4.97 -1.20 -27.37
CA GLN A 514 5.79 0.01 -27.56
C GLN A 514 4.94 1.19 -28.05
N GLN A 515 3.95 0.95 -28.91
CA GLN A 515 2.95 1.97 -29.28
C GLN A 515 2.14 2.43 -28.06
N GLY A 516 1.70 1.48 -27.22
CA GLY A 516 1.03 1.78 -25.95
C GLY A 516 1.89 2.63 -25.02
N TRP A 517 3.17 2.30 -24.86
CA TRP A 517 4.12 3.11 -24.09
C TRP A 517 4.27 4.54 -24.64
N ASN A 518 4.28 4.70 -25.97
CA ASN A 518 4.30 6.02 -26.59
C ASN A 518 3.01 6.81 -26.30
N ILE A 519 1.84 6.17 -26.34
CA ILE A 519 0.57 6.81 -26.00
C ILE A 519 0.54 7.17 -24.51
N PHE A 520 0.98 6.27 -23.64
CA PHE A 520 1.03 6.45 -22.19
C PHE A 520 1.80 7.71 -21.76
N GLN A 521 2.93 7.99 -22.44
CA GLN A 521 3.74 9.17 -22.16
C GLN A 521 3.20 10.46 -22.77
N ASN A 522 2.57 10.35 -23.95
CA ASN A 522 2.19 11.49 -24.76
C ASN A 522 0.67 11.70 -24.73
N LYS A 523 -0.06 11.17 -25.72
CA LYS A 523 -1.48 11.45 -25.92
C LYS A 523 -2.34 11.07 -24.70
N GLY A 524 -2.00 10.00 -23.99
CA GLY A 524 -2.70 9.55 -22.80
C GLY A 524 -2.36 10.32 -21.53
N LEU A 525 -1.24 11.08 -21.51
CA LEU A 525 -0.76 11.87 -20.37
C LEU A 525 -0.57 11.07 -19.06
N CYS A 526 -0.60 9.74 -19.11
CA CYS A 526 -0.61 8.85 -17.94
C CYS A 526 0.65 8.99 -17.09
N ILE A 527 1.81 9.22 -17.73
CA ILE A 527 3.10 9.48 -17.07
C ILE A 527 3.05 10.73 -16.16
N GLY A 528 2.07 11.61 -16.38
CA GLY A 528 1.82 12.80 -15.59
C GLY A 528 1.41 12.52 -14.14
N CYS A 529 0.95 11.30 -13.82
CA CYS A 529 0.68 10.83 -12.45
C CYS A 529 1.41 9.51 -12.15
N HIS A 530 1.57 8.64 -13.14
CA HIS A 530 2.29 7.37 -13.06
C HIS A 530 3.73 7.51 -13.52
N ALA A 531 4.53 8.30 -12.79
CA ALA A 531 5.89 8.67 -13.19
C ALA A 531 6.97 7.76 -12.57
N GLY A 532 8.21 7.91 -13.06
CA GLY A 532 9.38 7.22 -12.51
C GLY A 532 9.42 5.73 -12.86
N ALA A 533 10.40 5.03 -12.30
CA ALA A 533 10.57 3.59 -12.48
C ALA A 533 9.51 2.78 -11.69
N GLU A 534 9.00 3.39 -10.64
CA GLU A 534 7.93 2.91 -9.76
C GLU A 534 6.54 3.05 -10.38
N LEU A 535 6.39 3.84 -11.45
CA LEU A 535 5.11 4.16 -12.13
C LEU A 535 4.05 4.74 -11.18
N THR A 536 4.49 5.60 -10.26
CA THR A 536 3.64 6.36 -9.34
C THR A 536 4.35 7.63 -8.88
N GLN A 537 3.60 8.72 -8.75
CA GLN A 537 4.09 9.95 -8.11
C GLN A 537 3.97 9.94 -6.59
N ALA A 538 3.33 8.94 -6.01
CA ALA A 538 3.25 8.78 -4.56
C ALA A 538 4.48 8.07 -3.96
N SER A 539 5.56 7.92 -4.73
CA SER A 539 6.78 7.24 -4.28
C SER A 539 7.67 8.13 -3.39
N VAL A 540 8.50 7.50 -2.56
CA VAL A 540 9.56 8.17 -1.78
C VAL A 540 10.48 8.98 -2.69
N SER A 541 10.85 8.44 -3.86
CA SER A 541 11.71 9.13 -4.84
C SER A 541 11.04 10.39 -5.43
N SER A 542 9.75 10.31 -5.75
CA SER A 542 8.96 11.44 -6.25
C SER A 542 8.81 12.53 -5.19
N VAL A 543 8.47 12.16 -3.95
CA VAL A 543 8.36 13.11 -2.83
C VAL A 543 9.70 13.75 -2.50
N ALA A 544 10.81 13.01 -2.56
CA ALA A 544 12.14 13.57 -2.35
C ALA A 544 12.52 14.61 -3.43
N GLN A 545 12.05 14.43 -4.67
CA GLN A 545 12.32 15.35 -5.77
C GLN A 545 11.39 16.56 -5.80
N ARG A 546 10.12 16.37 -5.45
CA ARG A 546 9.06 17.38 -5.63
C ARG A 546 8.63 18.07 -4.34
N GLY A 547 9.02 17.54 -3.19
CA GLY A 547 8.47 17.89 -1.89
C GLY A 547 7.16 17.14 -1.59
N ARG A 548 6.75 17.19 -0.33
CA ARG A 548 5.52 16.56 0.17
C ARG A 548 4.23 17.23 -0.35
N ILE A 549 4.32 18.53 -0.62
CA ILE A 549 3.27 19.33 -1.24
C ILE A 549 3.83 19.87 -2.55
N THR A 550 3.06 19.76 -3.62
CA THR A 550 3.41 20.30 -4.95
C THR A 550 2.24 21.13 -5.48
N ARG A 551 2.47 21.81 -6.60
CA ARG A 551 1.40 22.37 -7.42
C ARG A 551 1.09 21.41 -8.56
N ALA A 552 -0.21 21.20 -8.83
CA ALA A 552 -0.67 20.32 -9.89
C ALA A 552 0.09 20.58 -11.20
N PRO A 553 0.54 19.53 -11.90
CA PRO A 553 1.34 19.68 -13.12
C PRO A 553 0.52 20.27 -14.28
N PHE A 554 -0.82 20.08 -14.24
CA PHE A 554 -1.75 20.52 -15.27
C PHE A 554 -2.94 21.26 -14.65
N GLY A 555 -3.69 22.02 -15.46
CA GLY A 555 -4.86 22.77 -15.01
C GLY A 555 -4.52 23.98 -14.15
N PRO A 556 -5.37 24.38 -13.18
CA PRO A 556 -5.19 25.60 -12.39
C PRO A 556 -4.00 25.58 -11.40
N ARG A 557 -3.10 24.59 -11.48
CA ARG A 557 -1.90 24.46 -10.64
C ARG A 557 -2.19 24.55 -9.13
N ARG A 558 -3.33 23.98 -8.73
CA ARG A 558 -3.76 23.94 -7.33
C ARG A 558 -2.72 23.22 -6.48
N PRO A 559 -2.44 23.69 -5.26
CA PRO A 559 -1.63 22.96 -4.30
C PRO A 559 -2.25 21.61 -3.95
N GLU A 560 -1.43 20.58 -3.85
CA GLU A 560 -1.85 19.19 -3.61
C GLU A 560 -0.75 18.42 -2.87
N ASP A 561 -1.13 17.35 -2.17
CA ASP A 561 -0.18 16.38 -1.63
C ASP A 561 0.43 15.59 -2.80
N THR A 562 1.76 15.52 -2.88
CA THR A 562 2.46 14.87 -4.00
C THR A 562 2.03 13.42 -4.17
N GLY A 563 1.49 13.08 -5.35
CA GLY A 563 1.05 11.73 -5.70
C GLY A 563 -0.40 11.41 -5.36
N PHE A 564 -1.18 12.36 -4.85
CA PHE A 564 -2.61 12.21 -4.57
C PHE A 564 -3.44 13.04 -5.55
N PHE A 565 -4.35 12.39 -6.28
CA PHE A 565 -5.17 13.07 -7.30
C PHE A 565 -6.64 12.70 -7.16
N SER A 566 -7.51 13.66 -7.48
CA SER A 566 -8.94 13.44 -7.67
C SER A 566 -9.22 13.27 -9.15
N ILE A 567 -9.60 12.05 -9.54
CA ILE A 567 -9.79 11.66 -10.96
C ILE A 567 -11.26 11.42 -11.32
N GLY A 568 -12.19 11.65 -10.38
CA GLY A 568 -13.62 11.50 -10.59
C GLY A 568 -14.11 10.07 -10.70
N VAL A 569 -13.60 9.14 -9.88
CA VAL A 569 -14.17 7.78 -9.77
C VAL A 569 -15.56 7.82 -9.12
N ARG A 570 -15.71 8.60 -8.05
CA ARG A 570 -16.96 8.91 -7.36
C ARG A 570 -16.95 10.36 -6.86
N PRO A 571 -18.11 10.97 -6.59
CA PRO A 571 -18.17 12.28 -5.93
C PRO A 571 -17.46 12.26 -4.56
N ALA A 572 -16.71 13.32 -4.24
CA ALA A 572 -16.03 13.44 -2.95
C ALA A 572 -16.99 13.53 -1.74
N SER A 573 -18.28 13.80 -2.00
CA SER A 573 -19.33 13.72 -1.00
C SER A 573 -19.69 12.29 -0.59
N GLU A 574 -19.23 11.28 -1.32
CA GLU A 574 -19.44 9.86 -1.00
C GLU A 574 -18.19 9.26 -0.35
N ASP A 575 -17.01 9.51 -0.93
CA ASP A 575 -15.72 9.18 -0.33
C ASP A 575 -14.77 10.39 -0.39
N PRO A 576 -14.43 11.02 0.76
CA PRO A 576 -13.57 12.18 0.79
C PRO A 576 -12.11 11.85 0.46
N GLY A 577 -11.69 10.58 0.47
CA GLY A 577 -10.29 10.18 0.28
C GLY A 577 -9.35 10.88 1.27
N LEU A 578 -8.26 11.44 0.74
CA LEU A 578 -7.31 12.30 1.47
C LEU A 578 -7.96 13.54 2.10
N GLY A 579 -9.13 13.95 1.62
CA GLY A 579 -9.91 15.05 2.19
C GLY A 579 -10.49 14.75 3.58
N GLY A 580 -10.45 13.49 4.03
CA GLY A 580 -10.85 13.09 5.38
C GLY A 580 -9.89 13.58 6.49
N ASN A 581 -10.21 13.18 7.72
CA ASN A 581 -9.44 13.48 8.93
C ASN A 581 -8.87 12.20 9.55
N ASP A 582 -7.83 12.34 10.38
CA ASP A 582 -7.14 11.22 11.04
C ASP A 582 -7.87 10.61 12.26
N GLY A 583 -9.04 11.15 12.63
CA GLY A 583 -9.93 10.58 13.65
C GLY A 583 -9.39 10.61 15.09
N ILE A 584 -8.34 11.40 15.37
CA ILE A 584 -7.67 11.44 16.69
C ILE A 584 -8.55 12.05 17.80
N ASP A 585 -9.42 12.99 17.46
CA ASP A 585 -10.13 13.80 18.47
C ASP A 585 -11.60 13.36 18.67
N GLY A 586 -12.09 12.35 17.93
CA GLY A 586 -13.48 11.85 18.01
C GLY A 586 -14.16 11.66 16.64
N ASN A 587 -14.73 10.47 16.45
CA ASN A 587 -15.33 9.92 15.23
C ASN A 587 -14.39 9.66 14.04
N ASP A 588 -14.61 8.47 13.49
CA ASP A 588 -13.64 7.51 12.96
C ASP A 588 -14.00 7.12 11.52
N GLU A 589 -13.58 5.92 11.08
CA GLU A 589 -13.74 5.35 9.72
C GLU A 589 -15.20 5.26 9.20
N PHE A 590 -16.20 5.69 9.99
CA PHE A 590 -17.62 5.71 9.60
C PHE A 590 -18.38 7.01 9.87
N GLY A 591 -17.72 8.15 10.11
CA GLY A 591 -18.36 9.44 9.81
C GLY A 591 -18.19 10.59 10.79
N ASN A 592 -17.04 11.28 10.68
CA ASN A 592 -16.85 12.74 10.88
C ASN A 592 -17.09 13.33 12.30
N PRO A 593 -16.60 14.55 12.57
CA PRO A 593 -15.21 14.98 12.62
C PRO A 593 -14.82 15.41 14.04
N GLN A 594 -13.72 14.87 14.53
CA GLN A 594 -12.77 15.50 15.44
C GLN A 594 -11.43 14.78 15.12
N GLY A 595 -10.52 15.49 14.45
CA GLY A 595 -9.22 14.98 14.04
C GLY A 595 -8.57 15.94 13.03
N ASN A 596 -7.26 15.84 12.85
CA ASN A 596 -6.54 16.71 11.94
C ASN A 596 -6.72 16.23 10.48
N PRO A 597 -6.72 17.13 9.49
CA PRO A 597 -6.78 16.72 8.08
C PRO A 597 -5.69 15.71 7.71
N LEU A 598 -6.07 14.67 6.94
CA LEU A 598 -5.09 13.74 6.35
C LEU A 598 -4.22 14.44 5.31
N SER A 599 -4.84 15.33 4.52
CA SER A 599 -4.14 16.20 3.58
C SER A 599 -3.11 17.10 4.27
N GLU A 600 -1.86 16.95 3.85
CA GLU A 600 -0.75 17.75 4.28
C GLU A 600 -0.82 19.19 3.77
N VAL A 601 -1.37 19.41 2.57
CA VAL A 601 -1.61 20.77 2.10
C VAL A 601 -2.64 21.49 2.97
N ARG A 602 -3.68 20.80 3.47
CA ARG A 602 -4.61 21.37 4.46
C ARG A 602 -3.94 21.67 5.79
N LEU A 603 -3.05 20.80 6.28
CA LEU A 603 -2.26 21.09 7.47
C LEU A 603 -1.39 22.35 7.30
N ALA A 604 -0.82 22.53 6.11
CA ALA A 604 -0.02 23.73 5.80
C ALA A 604 -0.90 24.99 5.76
N GLN A 605 -2.11 24.92 5.20
CA GLN A 605 -3.06 26.05 5.21
C GLN A 605 -3.55 26.40 6.63
N GLN A 606 -3.70 25.40 7.49
CA GLN A 606 -4.13 25.56 8.88
C GLN A 606 -2.98 25.97 9.83
N GLY A 607 -1.73 26.00 9.35
CA GLY A 607 -0.57 26.30 10.18
C GLY A 607 -0.19 25.20 11.18
N THR A 608 -0.80 24.01 11.08
CA THR A 608 -0.58 22.88 12.00
C THR A 608 0.46 21.87 11.48
N PHE A 609 0.95 22.04 10.25
CA PHE A 609 1.93 21.14 9.62
C PHE A 609 3.17 20.92 10.49
N GLN A 610 3.83 22.00 10.94
CA GLN A 610 5.05 21.89 11.75
C GLN A 610 4.78 21.24 13.11
N GLN A 611 3.68 21.62 13.77
CA GLN A 611 3.28 21.04 15.04
C GLN A 611 3.08 19.52 14.95
N LEU A 612 2.39 19.06 13.91
CA LEU A 612 2.05 17.65 13.74
C LEU A 612 3.20 16.82 13.17
N LEU A 613 3.94 17.36 12.21
CA LEU A 613 4.92 16.59 11.43
C LEU A 613 6.38 16.89 11.79
N GLY A 614 6.63 17.89 12.63
CA GLY A 614 7.96 18.21 13.16
C GLY A 614 8.90 18.92 12.17
N GLU A 615 8.41 19.30 10.99
CA GLU A 615 9.18 20.01 9.95
C GLU A 615 8.33 21.11 9.31
N ASN A 616 8.97 22.10 8.69
CA ASN A 616 8.24 23.15 7.99
C ASN A 616 7.62 22.60 6.68
N PRO A 617 6.43 23.07 6.27
CA PRO A 617 5.89 22.70 4.96
C PRO A 617 6.84 23.17 3.84
N PRO A 618 6.92 22.45 2.71
CA PRO A 618 7.70 22.88 1.55
C PRO A 618 7.31 24.28 1.08
N THR A 619 8.30 25.09 0.70
CA THR A 619 8.02 26.40 0.08
C THR A 619 7.56 26.21 -1.36
N LEU A 620 6.31 26.52 -1.64
CA LEU A 620 5.75 26.50 -2.99
C LEU A 620 6.10 27.78 -3.76
N ASN A 621 6.11 27.70 -5.10
CA ASN A 621 6.21 28.87 -5.97
C ASN A 621 5.04 28.90 -6.99
N PRO A 622 4.10 29.87 -6.88
CA PRO A 622 4.02 30.89 -5.82
C PRO A 622 3.75 30.26 -4.43
N PRO A 623 4.09 30.97 -3.32
CA PRO A 623 3.84 30.49 -1.96
C PRO A 623 2.37 30.11 -1.73
N LEU A 624 2.14 29.14 -0.84
CA LEU A 624 0.80 28.70 -0.47
C LEU A 624 0.05 29.83 0.26
N SER A 625 -1.13 30.20 -0.22
CA SER A 625 -2.05 31.08 0.51
C SER A 625 -3.02 30.27 1.37
N SER A 626 -3.39 30.80 2.54
CA SER A 626 -4.34 30.17 3.47
C SER A 626 -5.76 30.01 2.91
N THR A 627 -6.11 30.76 1.86
CA THR A 627 -7.44 30.74 1.21
C THR A 627 -7.43 30.16 -0.20
N GLU A 628 -6.27 29.73 -0.70
CA GLU A 628 -6.17 29.14 -2.05
C GLU A 628 -6.90 27.80 -2.11
N PRO A 629 -7.70 27.51 -3.16
CA PRO A 629 -8.29 26.19 -3.33
C PRO A 629 -7.22 25.10 -3.49
N VAL A 630 -7.36 24.00 -2.75
CA VAL A 630 -6.43 22.85 -2.78
C VAL A 630 -7.09 21.59 -3.33
N THR A 631 -6.28 20.66 -3.82
CA THR A 631 -6.74 19.31 -4.20
C THR A 631 -6.57 18.37 -3.01
N ALA A 632 -7.69 17.98 -2.39
CA ALA A 632 -7.70 17.02 -1.27
C ALA A 632 -8.97 16.16 -1.29
N ASP A 633 -10.15 16.77 -1.48
CA ASP A 633 -11.41 16.03 -1.51
C ASP A 633 -11.50 15.09 -2.72
N GLY A 634 -11.80 13.83 -2.45
CA GLY A 634 -11.82 12.74 -3.43
C GLY A 634 -10.44 12.43 -4.01
N ALA A 635 -9.36 12.93 -3.40
CA ALA A 635 -8.00 12.64 -3.85
C ALA A 635 -7.51 11.33 -3.23
N PHE A 636 -6.93 10.47 -4.06
CA PHE A 636 -6.40 9.18 -3.63
C PHE A 636 -4.97 9.00 -4.10
N LYS A 637 -4.23 8.19 -3.35
CA LYS A 637 -2.87 7.79 -3.68
C LYS A 637 -2.82 7.17 -5.07
N THR A 638 -1.93 7.67 -5.91
CA THR A 638 -1.67 7.08 -7.23
C THR A 638 -1.07 5.67 -7.05
N PRO A 639 -1.72 4.59 -7.52
CA PRO A 639 -1.15 3.26 -7.41
C PRO A 639 -0.01 3.08 -8.42
N GLY A 640 0.98 2.25 -8.08
CA GLY A 640 1.92 1.72 -9.08
C GLY A 640 1.17 0.81 -10.06
N LEU A 641 1.62 0.75 -11.31
CA LEU A 641 0.94 0.00 -12.38
C LEU A 641 1.54 -1.38 -12.68
N ARG A 642 2.57 -1.79 -11.93
CA ARG A 642 3.19 -3.11 -12.12
C ARG A 642 2.23 -4.20 -11.66
N ASN A 643 2.11 -5.25 -12.47
CA ASN A 643 1.15 -6.34 -12.32
C ASN A 643 -0.33 -5.92 -12.36
N VAL A 644 -0.66 -4.74 -12.92
CA VAL A 644 -2.05 -4.26 -12.96
C VAL A 644 -2.99 -5.25 -13.66
N GLU A 645 -2.49 -6.05 -14.62
CA GLU A 645 -3.26 -7.15 -15.24
C GLU A 645 -3.84 -8.16 -14.22
N LEU A 646 -3.20 -8.33 -13.06
CA LEU A 646 -3.52 -9.36 -12.08
C LEU A 646 -4.33 -8.84 -10.87
N THR A 647 -4.70 -7.56 -10.85
CA THR A 647 -5.25 -6.91 -9.63
C THR A 647 -6.64 -6.31 -9.86
N ALA A 648 -7.42 -6.91 -10.76
CA ALA A 648 -8.84 -6.58 -10.88
C ALA A 648 -9.61 -7.05 -9.61
N PRO A 649 -10.68 -6.35 -9.22
CA PRO A 649 -11.24 -5.16 -9.87
C PRO A 649 -10.47 -3.87 -9.55
N TYR A 650 -10.66 -2.84 -10.38
CA TYR A 650 -9.81 -1.63 -10.38
C TYR A 650 -10.41 -0.43 -9.63
N PHE A 651 -9.52 0.49 -9.28
CA PHE A 651 -9.75 1.70 -8.46
C PHE A 651 -10.03 1.40 -6.97
N HIS A 652 -10.04 2.47 -6.16
CA HIS A 652 -10.29 2.40 -4.71
C HIS A 652 -11.70 1.90 -4.36
N ASN A 653 -12.65 1.96 -5.29
CA ASN A 653 -13.99 1.39 -5.13
C ASN A 653 -14.15 0.01 -5.79
N GLY A 654 -13.13 -0.49 -6.48
CA GLY A 654 -13.21 -1.75 -7.21
C GLY A 654 -14.33 -1.76 -8.25
N GLY A 655 -14.66 -0.62 -8.86
CA GLY A 655 -15.85 -0.44 -9.70
C GLY A 655 -15.68 -0.77 -11.19
N GLN A 656 -14.49 -1.20 -11.61
CA GLN A 656 -14.19 -1.59 -13.00
C GLN A 656 -13.63 -3.02 -13.04
N LEU A 657 -14.09 -3.80 -14.00
CA LEU A 657 -13.71 -5.20 -14.18
C LEU A 657 -12.46 -5.36 -15.06
N THR A 658 -12.35 -4.61 -16.16
CA THR A 658 -11.30 -4.81 -17.17
C THR A 658 -10.44 -3.56 -17.38
N LEU A 659 -9.22 -3.76 -17.91
CA LEU A 659 -8.33 -2.66 -18.26
C LEU A 659 -8.90 -1.78 -19.38
N GLU A 660 -9.72 -2.34 -20.28
CA GLU A 660 -10.45 -1.58 -21.30
C GLU A 660 -11.41 -0.59 -20.65
N GLN A 661 -12.16 -1.02 -19.62
CA GLN A 661 -13.07 -0.13 -18.90
C GLN A 661 -12.30 0.98 -18.16
N VAL A 662 -11.12 0.66 -17.60
CA VAL A 662 -10.20 1.66 -17.03
C VAL A 662 -9.72 2.66 -18.08
N VAL A 663 -9.33 2.19 -19.27
CA VAL A 663 -8.92 3.09 -20.36
C VAL A 663 -10.08 3.94 -20.86
N ASP A 664 -11.29 3.38 -20.97
CA ASP A 664 -12.50 4.13 -21.31
C ASP A 664 -12.77 5.23 -20.29
N PHE A 665 -12.61 4.93 -18.99
CA PHE A 665 -12.73 5.91 -17.89
C PHE A 665 -11.80 7.11 -18.07
N TYR A 666 -10.51 6.85 -18.29
CA TYR A 666 -9.55 7.94 -18.53
C TYR A 666 -9.83 8.65 -19.86
N ASN A 667 -10.25 7.93 -20.90
CA ASN A 667 -10.52 8.51 -22.21
C ASN A 667 -11.63 9.56 -22.16
N ARG A 668 -12.68 9.33 -21.35
CA ARG A 668 -13.81 10.25 -21.16
C ARG A 668 -13.57 11.34 -20.10
N GLY A 669 -12.42 11.35 -19.43
CA GLY A 669 -12.08 12.35 -18.41
C GLY A 669 -12.60 12.04 -16.99
N GLY A 670 -12.86 10.77 -16.69
CA GLY A 670 -13.45 10.29 -15.44
C GLY A 670 -14.98 10.10 -15.51
N ASP A 671 -15.58 9.53 -14.47
CA ASP A 671 -17.03 9.33 -14.36
C ASP A 671 -17.74 10.60 -13.88
N PHE A 672 -17.08 11.32 -12.97
CA PHE A 672 -17.59 12.56 -12.37
C PHE A 672 -16.71 13.78 -12.71
N GLY A 673 -15.96 13.68 -13.82
CA GLY A 673 -15.05 14.71 -14.32
C GLY A 673 -13.75 14.80 -13.53
N GLY A 674 -12.99 15.88 -13.76
CA GLY A 674 -11.72 16.12 -13.08
C GLY A 674 -10.49 15.84 -13.92
N LEU A 675 -10.63 15.16 -15.06
CA LEU A 675 -9.55 14.94 -16.03
C LEU A 675 -9.91 15.47 -17.43
N PRO A 676 -8.91 15.83 -18.25
CA PRO A 676 -9.15 16.18 -19.65
C PRO A 676 -9.57 14.95 -20.46
N VAL A 677 -10.49 15.15 -21.42
CA VAL A 677 -10.87 14.12 -22.41
C VAL A 677 -9.70 13.86 -23.35
N LEU A 678 -9.36 12.58 -23.58
CA LEU A 678 -8.18 12.17 -24.33
C LEU A 678 -8.45 11.92 -25.82
N ASN A 679 -9.69 11.60 -26.19
CA ASN A 679 -10.11 11.28 -27.57
C ASN A 679 -9.19 10.23 -28.26
N LEU A 680 -8.90 9.15 -27.54
CA LEU A 680 -8.17 8.00 -28.03
C LEU A 680 -9.00 7.19 -29.03
N THR A 681 -8.38 6.74 -30.12
CA THR A 681 -9.00 5.81 -31.05
C THR A 681 -9.07 4.40 -30.43
N PRO A 682 -9.93 3.50 -30.95
CA PRO A 682 -9.99 2.12 -30.48
C PRO A 682 -8.63 1.41 -30.48
N GLU A 683 -7.81 1.62 -31.50
CA GLU A 683 -6.49 1.01 -31.64
C GLU A 683 -5.48 1.56 -30.61
N GLU A 684 -5.57 2.86 -30.30
CA GLU A 684 -4.74 3.49 -29.27
C GLU A 684 -5.08 2.93 -27.89
N LYS A 685 -6.35 2.73 -27.59
CA LYS A 685 -6.79 2.11 -26.32
C LYS A 685 -6.30 0.67 -26.19
N GLN A 686 -6.44 -0.14 -27.25
CA GLN A 686 -5.92 -1.51 -27.27
C GLN A 686 -4.40 -1.54 -27.06
N SER A 687 -3.69 -0.57 -27.64
CA SER A 687 -2.23 -0.44 -27.45
C SER A 687 -1.87 -0.09 -26.00
N LEU A 688 -2.62 0.83 -25.36
CA LEU A 688 -2.46 1.12 -23.93
C LEU A 688 -2.71 -0.10 -23.05
N VAL A 689 -3.78 -0.85 -23.30
CA VAL A 689 -4.05 -2.10 -22.57
C VAL A 689 -2.91 -3.11 -22.78
N ALA A 690 -2.45 -3.29 -24.02
CA ALA A 690 -1.32 -4.17 -24.32
C ALA A 690 -0.07 -3.75 -23.52
N PHE A 691 0.25 -2.45 -23.46
CA PHE A 691 1.35 -1.92 -22.67
C PHE A 691 1.19 -2.26 -21.18
N MET A 692 0.01 -2.06 -20.59
CA MET A 692 -0.26 -2.39 -19.19
C MET A 692 -0.04 -3.88 -18.88
N LYS A 693 -0.38 -4.79 -19.82
CA LYS A 693 -0.04 -6.23 -19.70
C LYS A 693 1.47 -6.49 -19.75
N GLY A 694 2.23 -5.62 -20.43
CA GLY A 694 3.71 -5.64 -20.43
C GLY A 694 4.33 -5.24 -19.09
N LEU A 695 3.52 -4.81 -18.12
CA LEU A 695 3.95 -4.48 -16.75
C LEU A 695 3.81 -5.66 -15.77
N THR A 696 3.49 -6.86 -16.25
CA THR A 696 3.34 -8.05 -15.40
C THR A 696 4.66 -8.78 -15.24
N ASP A 697 5.07 -9.05 -14.00
CA ASP A 697 6.22 -9.89 -13.68
C ASP A 697 5.75 -11.35 -13.59
N GLU A 698 6.33 -12.23 -14.40
CA GLU A 698 5.95 -13.64 -14.43
C GLU A 698 6.23 -14.36 -13.10
N ARG A 699 7.13 -13.82 -12.25
CA ARG A 699 7.28 -14.36 -10.89
C ARG A 699 6.03 -14.13 -10.04
N VAL A 700 5.32 -13.01 -10.24
CA VAL A 700 4.05 -12.74 -9.54
C VAL A 700 2.95 -13.64 -10.09
N ARG A 701 2.81 -13.71 -11.43
CA ARG A 701 1.80 -14.56 -12.08
C ARG A 701 1.88 -16.01 -11.63
N PHE A 702 3.10 -16.54 -11.54
CA PHE A 702 3.35 -17.92 -11.11
C PHE A 702 3.67 -18.06 -9.62
N GLN A 703 3.55 -17.01 -8.81
CA GLN A 703 3.78 -17.04 -7.36
C GLN A 703 5.18 -17.59 -6.99
N ARG A 704 6.19 -17.31 -7.80
CA ARG A 704 7.60 -17.70 -7.58
C ARG A 704 8.24 -16.77 -6.57
N ALA A 705 9.30 -17.24 -5.92
CA ALA A 705 10.06 -16.41 -4.98
C ALA A 705 10.40 -15.02 -5.57
N PRO A 706 10.21 -13.93 -4.79
CA PRO A 706 9.84 -13.90 -3.37
C PRO A 706 8.31 -13.93 -3.08
N PHE A 707 7.47 -14.18 -4.08
CA PHE A 707 6.00 -14.17 -3.99
C PHE A 707 5.38 -15.53 -3.61
N ASP A 708 6.21 -16.52 -3.29
CA ASP A 708 5.77 -17.80 -2.73
C ASP A 708 5.19 -17.61 -1.31
N HIS A 709 4.25 -18.45 -0.89
CA HIS A 709 3.49 -18.20 0.32
C HIS A 709 2.98 -19.46 1.05
N PRO A 710 2.70 -19.36 2.37
CA PRO A 710 1.96 -20.37 3.12
C PRO A 710 0.55 -20.61 2.56
N GLN A 711 -0.05 -21.75 2.91
CA GLN A 711 -1.47 -22.02 2.69
C GLN A 711 -2.32 -20.96 3.38
N LEU A 712 -3.51 -20.71 2.86
CA LEU A 712 -4.50 -19.84 3.46
C LEU A 712 -5.89 -20.40 3.26
N PHE A 713 -6.77 -20.24 4.25
CA PHE A 713 -8.20 -20.48 4.08
C PHE A 713 -8.92 -19.15 4.24
N VAL A 714 -9.42 -18.59 3.15
CA VAL A 714 -10.08 -17.29 3.16
C VAL A 714 -11.60 -17.47 3.16
N PRO A 715 -12.36 -16.70 3.94
CA PRO A 715 -13.81 -16.63 3.77
C PRO A 715 -14.16 -16.23 2.35
N ASN A 716 -15.12 -16.90 1.75
CA ASN A 716 -15.63 -16.60 0.42
C ASN A 716 -17.16 -16.48 0.49
N GLY A 717 -17.60 -15.59 1.39
CA GLY A 717 -18.97 -15.43 1.81
C GLY A 717 -19.54 -16.63 2.56
N HIS A 718 -20.85 -16.80 2.42
CA HIS A 718 -21.64 -17.76 3.18
C HIS A 718 -22.50 -18.61 2.24
N PRO A 719 -22.74 -19.90 2.57
CA PRO A 719 -23.64 -20.74 1.81
C PRO A 719 -25.01 -20.06 1.63
N GLY A 720 -25.47 -19.98 0.38
CA GLY A 720 -26.66 -19.23 -0.01
C GLY A 720 -26.33 -17.94 -0.77
N ASN A 721 -27.11 -16.89 -0.55
CA ASN A 721 -27.03 -15.62 -1.28
C ASN A 721 -27.48 -14.44 -0.39
N GLN A 722 -27.75 -13.28 -0.99
CA GLN A 722 -28.18 -12.08 -0.28
C GLN A 722 -29.58 -12.16 0.36
N ASN A 723 -30.35 -13.19 0.03
CA ASN A 723 -31.70 -13.40 0.55
C ASN A 723 -31.78 -14.57 1.54
N SER A 724 -30.74 -15.41 1.63
CA SER A 724 -30.71 -16.57 2.52
C SER A 724 -29.28 -16.99 2.82
N VAL A 725 -29.01 -17.23 4.10
CA VAL A 725 -27.75 -17.79 4.61
C VAL A 725 -28.03 -18.93 5.59
N THR A 726 -27.04 -19.80 5.77
CA THR A 726 -27.09 -20.86 6.78
C THR A 726 -26.53 -20.36 8.10
N ASN A 727 -27.29 -20.45 9.19
CA ASN A 727 -26.80 -20.10 10.53
C ASN A 727 -25.73 -21.09 10.98
N ASP A 728 -24.64 -20.58 11.56
CA ASP A 728 -23.66 -21.43 12.25
C ASP A 728 -24.30 -21.97 13.55
N PRO A 729 -24.48 -23.30 13.70
CA PRO A 729 -25.08 -23.89 14.89
C PRO A 729 -24.20 -23.73 16.14
N ASN A 730 -22.91 -23.41 15.97
CA ASN A 730 -21.96 -23.25 17.07
C ASN A 730 -21.91 -21.81 17.61
N VAL A 731 -22.59 -20.88 16.93
CA VAL A 731 -22.72 -19.49 17.37
C VAL A 731 -24.17 -19.25 17.78
N GLN A 732 -24.49 -19.65 19.02
CA GLN A 732 -25.65 -19.11 19.72
C GLN A 732 -25.12 -18.26 20.87
N THR A 733 -25.23 -16.94 20.75
CA THR A 733 -24.94 -16.07 21.89
C THR A 733 -26.03 -16.21 22.94
N GLN A 734 -25.71 -15.84 24.18
CA GLN A 734 -26.70 -15.75 25.26
C GLN A 734 -27.83 -14.74 24.95
N ASP A 735 -27.66 -13.88 23.94
CA ASP A 735 -28.54 -12.77 23.59
C ASP A 735 -29.30 -12.95 22.25
N GLY A 736 -29.18 -14.11 21.60
CA GLY A 736 -29.94 -14.42 20.37
C GLY A 736 -29.33 -13.93 19.06
N VAL A 737 -28.10 -13.37 19.09
CA VAL A 737 -27.37 -12.95 17.89
C VAL A 737 -26.95 -14.16 17.07
N ARG A 738 -27.30 -14.15 15.78
CA ARG A 738 -26.99 -15.24 14.83
C ARG A 738 -25.87 -14.83 13.90
N GLN A 739 -24.96 -15.76 13.61
CA GLN A 739 -23.93 -15.61 12.58
C GLN A 739 -24.10 -16.65 11.49
N ALA A 740 -23.80 -16.27 10.25
CA ALA A 740 -23.79 -17.18 9.12
C ALA A 740 -22.55 -18.10 9.15
N THR A 741 -22.70 -19.34 8.70
CA THR A 741 -21.57 -20.25 8.48
C THR A 741 -20.69 -19.73 7.35
N ASP A 742 -19.36 -19.76 7.51
CA ASP A 742 -18.44 -19.41 6.43
C ASP A 742 -18.35 -20.49 5.36
N ALA A 743 -18.33 -20.07 4.10
CA ALA A 743 -17.81 -20.88 3.00
C ALA A 743 -16.32 -20.54 2.81
N LEU A 744 -15.41 -21.44 3.22
CA LEU A 744 -13.98 -21.21 3.11
C LEU A 744 -13.45 -21.63 1.73
N LEU A 745 -12.61 -20.78 1.13
CA LEU A 745 -11.81 -21.07 -0.06
C LEU A 745 -10.38 -21.39 0.37
N GLU A 746 -9.87 -22.55 -0.03
CA GLU A 746 -8.47 -22.92 0.17
C GLU A 746 -7.58 -22.29 -0.91
N ILE A 747 -6.54 -21.59 -0.47
CA ILE A 747 -5.41 -21.17 -1.27
C ILE A 747 -4.22 -22.07 -0.87
N PRO A 748 -3.76 -22.98 -1.75
CA PRO A 748 -2.69 -23.91 -1.42
C PRO A 748 -1.36 -23.21 -1.08
N ALA A 749 -0.52 -23.86 -0.27
CA ALA A 749 0.85 -23.39 -0.07
C ALA A 749 1.66 -23.48 -1.38
N VAL A 750 2.46 -22.45 -1.67
CA VAL A 750 3.33 -22.39 -2.84
C VAL A 750 4.78 -22.28 -2.39
N GLY A 751 5.65 -23.13 -2.93
CA GLY A 751 7.09 -23.09 -2.68
C GLY A 751 7.83 -22.14 -3.64
N ARG A 752 9.15 -21.96 -3.45
CA ARG A 752 9.96 -20.99 -4.21
C ARG A 752 9.86 -21.08 -5.73
N ASN A 753 9.55 -22.26 -6.27
CA ASN A 753 9.46 -22.53 -7.72
C ASN A 753 8.13 -22.07 -8.33
N GLY A 754 7.19 -21.62 -7.51
CA GLY A 754 5.87 -21.17 -7.94
C GLY A 754 4.86 -22.30 -8.12
N GLY A 755 3.67 -21.91 -8.56
CA GLY A 755 2.53 -22.78 -8.81
C GLY A 755 1.86 -22.49 -10.15
N ASN A 756 0.56 -22.76 -10.22
CA ASN A 756 -0.27 -22.41 -11.36
C ASN A 756 -0.33 -20.89 -11.55
N PRO A 757 -0.57 -20.40 -12.77
CA PRO A 757 -0.79 -18.97 -12.98
C PRO A 757 -2.03 -18.52 -12.18
N LEU A 758 -1.95 -17.32 -11.61
CA LEU A 758 -3.06 -16.68 -10.93
C LEU A 758 -4.27 -16.52 -11.88
N PRO A 759 -5.49 -16.89 -11.45
CA PRO A 759 -6.69 -16.77 -12.28
C PRO A 759 -7.16 -15.31 -12.39
N ASN A 760 -7.65 -14.93 -13.56
CA ASN A 760 -8.26 -13.61 -13.74
C ASN A 760 -9.57 -13.48 -12.95
N PHE A 761 -9.83 -12.26 -12.46
CA PHE A 761 -11.07 -11.94 -11.77
C PHE A 761 -12.29 -12.19 -12.68
N LEU A 762 -13.26 -12.97 -12.17
CA LEU A 762 -14.48 -13.37 -12.89
C LEU A 762 -14.26 -13.99 -14.28
N GLY A 763 -13.08 -14.61 -14.50
CA GLY A 763 -12.75 -15.21 -15.79
C GLY A 763 -12.68 -14.19 -16.93
N ALA A 764 -12.58 -12.89 -16.63
CA ALA A 764 -12.39 -11.85 -17.63
C ALA A 764 -11.16 -12.22 -18.47
N THR A 765 -11.37 -12.39 -19.78
CA THR A 765 -10.26 -12.64 -20.72
C THR A 765 -9.25 -11.51 -20.60
N PRO A 766 -7.94 -11.81 -20.46
CA PRO A 766 -6.94 -10.80 -20.20
C PRO A 766 -6.97 -9.72 -21.27
#